data_AF-A0A936QQ27-F1
#
_entry.id   AF-A0A936QQ27-F1
#
_cell.length_a   1.000
_cell.length_b   1.000
_cell.length_c   1.000
_cell.angle_alpha   90.00
_cell.angle_beta   90.00
_cell.angle_gamma   90.00
#
_symmetry.space_group_name_H-M   'P 1'
#
loop_
_entity.id
_entity.type
_entity.pdbx_description
1 polymer ?
#
loop_
_entity_poly.entity_id
_entity_poly.type
_entity_poly.pdbx_seq_one_letter_code
_entity_poly.pdbx_strand_id
1 'polypeptide(L)'
;MITEKLIFVVFILSLILQTETVSAQAGWQNLTPGQINRTEIQYVNSTTAFSIASGIYKTTDNGSSWILLNAPDENNYDKLYFVNGSTGYVTVLSEANRGKILKTTNGGINWNYMPTGTNYSFGAINFINANTGYIGGNRFDQLFNGVIMKTTDGGISWNEQGPVYNYFVTCFSFPDALTGYASAGSKMFKTTDGGINWSVIPLSDLFVFDEVYFTSADTGFITGYFPNGNGNQLWKTVNGGLNWTETPGVEYIPLRRITFLNSMTGFVLATNGILFKTTNSGENWNIINLNTSLTSTSISFANMSYGTIVGYGGLIIKTTNQGNNWTQSPILTVSDLYKIYFPSDQIGYAAGKYGEFLKTTNSGNNWFSVPNSITTNFVNLVFINDNTGFTGEYSGVYKTTNGGMNWIMHSTGTGSKITGLHFYDNPVNGILIDEEGRVLKTTNTGDSWIEYSTVPVFISVKSVSFAEENIIYASDDAIINAELFKSTNRGLNWFSVSHYNNFFYWGCIIDFINGNTGFAMGEDEDFNTLVLKTTDGGTSWSSYLMGTFISLTNINFINDYSGFITGAGGRIYKTSNSGTNWYSQTSGTNNILNSTFFKNSLTGYAAGNYGTILKTTTGGDLFTGLYNINENIPDAFALKQNYPNPFNPETKINYELPQNAEVDLTVFDINGREVIKLVNNEFRNAGKYSVSFNARNARQGSDLSSGVYFYKLNAGSFSQTRRMILLK
;
A
#
# COMPACT_ATOMS: atom_id res chain seq x y z
N MET A 1 -57.32 6.93 -37.76
CA MET A 1 -55.92 7.26 -38.13
C MET A 1 -55.40 8.18 -37.05
N ILE A 2 -54.26 7.83 -36.43
CA ILE A 2 -53.66 8.38 -35.20
C ILE A 2 -54.22 7.73 -33.91
N THR A 3 -54.07 6.41 -33.83
CA THR A 3 -54.22 5.64 -32.57
C THR A 3 -53.14 4.56 -32.48
N GLU A 4 -51.87 4.90 -32.74
CA GLU A 4 -50.76 3.95 -32.63
C GLU A 4 -49.36 4.57 -32.38
N LYS A 5 -49.28 5.83 -31.92
CA LYS A 5 -48.00 6.51 -31.69
C LYS A 5 -47.81 7.17 -30.31
N LEU A 6 -48.62 6.83 -29.32
CA LEU A 6 -48.53 7.44 -27.97
C LEU A 6 -48.52 6.43 -26.80
N ILE A 7 -48.10 5.19 -27.04
CA ILE A 7 -47.88 4.17 -25.99
C ILE A 7 -46.38 3.84 -25.82
N PHE A 8 -45.49 4.38 -26.67
CA PHE A 8 -44.06 4.06 -26.63
C PHE A 8 -43.15 5.09 -25.92
N VAL A 9 -43.72 6.17 -25.35
CA VAL A 9 -42.95 7.25 -24.69
C VAL A 9 -43.22 7.34 -23.17
N VAL A 10 -44.16 6.57 -22.63
CA VAL A 10 -44.48 6.55 -21.19
C VAL A 10 -43.79 5.38 -20.43
N PHE A 11 -43.08 4.49 -21.13
CA PHE A 11 -42.32 3.38 -20.52
C PHE A 11 -40.80 3.63 -20.37
N ILE A 12 -40.30 4.81 -20.76
CA ILE A 12 -38.86 5.17 -20.72
C ILE A 12 -38.53 6.22 -19.63
N LEU A 13 -39.51 6.63 -18.81
CA LEU A 13 -39.32 7.64 -17.76
C LEU A 13 -39.53 7.15 -16.31
N SER A 14 -39.63 5.83 -16.10
CA SER A 14 -39.72 5.21 -14.77
C SER A 14 -38.44 4.48 -14.32
N LEU A 15 -37.30 4.71 -14.98
CA LEU A 15 -36.07 3.97 -14.71
C LEU A 15 -34.79 4.82 -14.72
N ILE A 16 -34.81 6.00 -14.07
CA ILE A 16 -33.59 6.70 -13.68
C ILE A 16 -33.84 7.34 -12.32
N LEU A 17 -33.47 6.61 -11.27
CA LEU A 17 -33.08 7.09 -9.93
C LEU A 17 -32.96 5.85 -9.01
N GLN A 18 -32.01 4.95 -9.31
CA GLN A 18 -31.37 4.18 -8.25
C GLN A 18 -30.11 4.94 -7.88
N THR A 19 -30.23 5.74 -6.84
CA THR A 19 -29.13 6.39 -6.13
C THR A 19 -28.13 5.32 -5.72
N GLU A 20 -26.89 5.46 -6.17
CA GLU A 20 -25.75 4.72 -5.65
C GLU A 20 -25.66 4.97 -4.14
N THR A 21 -25.91 3.94 -3.34
CA THR A 21 -25.53 3.95 -1.93
C THR A 21 -24.03 3.64 -1.87
N VAL A 22 -23.21 4.69 -1.77
CA VAL A 22 -21.80 4.57 -1.41
C VAL A 22 -21.74 4.00 0.02
N SER A 23 -21.38 2.73 0.17
CA SER A 23 -21.05 2.18 1.49
C SER A 23 -19.66 2.66 1.88
N ALA A 24 -19.59 3.66 2.75
CA ALA A 24 -18.36 4.02 3.43
C ALA A 24 -17.95 2.85 4.35
N GLN A 25 -16.87 2.12 4.01
CA GLN A 25 -16.32 1.12 4.91
C GLN A 25 -15.24 1.74 5.81
N ALA A 26 -15.49 1.70 7.11
CA ALA A 26 -14.76 2.41 8.14
C ALA A 26 -13.80 1.50 8.92
N GLY A 27 -12.65 2.03 9.36
CA GLY A 27 -11.62 1.30 10.12
C GLY A 27 -10.25 1.29 9.43
N TRP A 28 -9.34 0.44 9.91
CA TRP A 28 -8.06 0.16 9.25
C TRP A 28 -8.27 -0.81 8.09
N GLN A 29 -8.08 -0.32 6.87
CA GLN A 29 -8.15 -1.11 5.64
C GLN A 29 -6.78 -1.72 5.35
N ASN A 30 -6.69 -3.02 5.16
CA ASN A 30 -5.45 -3.62 4.68
C ASN A 30 -5.20 -3.17 3.24
N LEU A 31 -4.22 -2.29 3.02
CA LEU A 31 -3.77 -1.89 1.68
C LEU A 31 -2.98 -2.97 0.99
N THR A 32 -2.41 -3.87 1.77
CA THR A 32 -1.96 -5.14 1.25
C THR A 32 -3.08 -6.14 1.41
N PRO A 33 -3.36 -6.99 0.42
CA PRO A 33 -4.26 -8.08 0.66
C PRO A 33 -3.58 -9.01 1.71
N GLY A 34 -4.13 -9.07 2.93
CA GLY A 34 -3.54 -9.79 4.05
C GLY A 34 -3.31 -11.27 3.76
N GLN A 35 -2.25 -11.81 4.37
CA GLN A 35 -1.68 -13.16 4.14
C GLN A 35 -1.39 -13.40 2.65
N ILE A 36 -0.13 -13.19 2.23
CA ILE A 36 0.31 -13.69 0.93
C ILE A 36 0.31 -15.22 1.02
N ASN A 37 -0.82 -15.82 0.64
CA ASN A 37 -0.75 -17.04 -0.14
C ASN A 37 -1.04 -16.71 -1.59
N ARG A 38 -2.07 -15.89 -1.91
CA ARG A 38 -2.34 -15.37 -3.26
C ARG A 38 -3.11 -14.06 -3.22
N THR A 39 -2.61 -13.05 -3.92
CA THR A 39 -3.28 -11.76 -4.10
C THR A 39 -3.66 -11.61 -5.57
N GLU A 40 -4.95 -11.45 -5.85
CA GLU A 40 -5.45 -11.17 -7.20
C GLU A 40 -6.27 -9.89 -7.15
N ILE A 41 -6.11 -9.05 -8.18
CA ILE A 41 -6.85 -7.81 -8.37
C ILE A 41 -7.31 -7.76 -9.83
N GLN A 42 -8.58 -7.49 -10.05
CA GLN A 42 -9.16 -7.34 -11.37
C GLN A 42 -9.88 -6.01 -11.48
N TYR A 43 -9.39 -5.14 -12.35
CA TYR A 43 -10.11 -3.94 -12.76
C TYR A 43 -11.21 -4.33 -13.75
N VAL A 44 -12.44 -3.88 -13.48
CA VAL A 44 -13.56 -4.01 -14.42
C VAL A 44 -13.76 -2.72 -15.23
N ASN A 45 -13.23 -1.59 -14.75
CA ASN A 45 -13.08 -0.33 -15.49
C ASN A 45 -12.03 0.56 -14.79
N SER A 46 -11.85 1.81 -15.26
CA SER A 46 -10.81 2.74 -14.78
C SER A 46 -10.94 3.19 -13.33
N THR A 47 -12.07 2.90 -12.67
CA THR A 47 -12.32 3.31 -11.27
C THR A 47 -12.67 2.13 -10.38
N THR A 48 -13.29 1.09 -10.94
CA THR A 48 -13.78 -0.08 -10.22
C THR A 48 -12.87 -1.29 -10.41
N ALA A 49 -12.44 -1.88 -9.29
CA ALA A 49 -11.71 -3.14 -9.27
C ALA A 49 -12.15 -4.01 -8.10
N PHE A 50 -11.90 -5.31 -8.20
CA PHE A 50 -12.16 -6.29 -7.15
C PHE A 50 -10.87 -7.03 -6.81
N SER A 51 -10.70 -7.46 -5.57
CA SER A 51 -9.50 -8.16 -5.13
C SER A 51 -9.85 -9.30 -4.17
N ILE A 52 -9.06 -10.37 -4.15
CA ILE A 52 -9.12 -11.39 -3.09
C ILE A 52 -7.86 -11.36 -2.25
N ALA A 53 -8.08 -11.59 -0.97
CA ALA A 53 -7.10 -11.66 0.10
C ALA A 53 -7.63 -12.65 1.16
N SER A 54 -7.54 -12.27 2.44
CA SER A 54 -8.40 -12.76 3.52
C SER A 54 -9.92 -12.67 3.24
N GLY A 55 -10.33 -11.85 2.28
CA GLY A 55 -11.70 -11.51 1.93
C GLY A 55 -11.84 -11.16 0.44
N ILE A 56 -13.05 -10.91 -0.04
CA ILE A 56 -13.26 -10.33 -1.38
C ILE A 56 -13.46 -8.82 -1.22
N TYR A 57 -12.68 -7.98 -1.88
CA TYR A 57 -12.69 -6.53 -1.77
C TYR A 57 -13.11 -5.88 -3.08
N LYS A 58 -13.63 -4.65 -3.02
CA LYS A 58 -14.04 -3.81 -4.14
C LYS A 58 -13.58 -2.36 -3.95
N THR A 59 -12.89 -1.78 -4.93
CA THR A 59 -12.67 -0.33 -5.05
C THR A 59 -13.62 0.25 -6.11
N THR A 60 -13.96 1.53 -5.99
CA THR A 60 -14.63 2.33 -7.03
C THR A 60 -13.94 3.67 -7.30
N ASP A 61 -12.77 3.92 -6.71
CA ASP A 61 -12.01 5.17 -6.77
C ASP A 61 -10.54 4.95 -7.20
N ASN A 62 -10.34 4.00 -8.11
CA ASN A 62 -9.03 3.62 -8.66
C ASN A 62 -8.01 3.16 -7.58
N GLY A 63 -8.50 2.45 -6.57
CA GLY A 63 -7.69 1.84 -5.51
C GLY A 63 -7.35 2.81 -4.37
N SER A 64 -7.99 3.97 -4.31
CA SER A 64 -7.80 4.93 -3.21
C SER A 64 -8.46 4.44 -1.92
N SER A 65 -9.53 3.65 -2.02
CA SER A 65 -10.20 2.94 -0.94
C SER A 65 -10.77 1.59 -1.39
N TRP A 66 -10.87 0.63 -0.46
CA TRP A 66 -11.37 -0.73 -0.73
C TRP A 66 -12.45 -1.13 0.26
N ILE A 67 -13.49 -1.79 -0.25
CA ILE A 67 -14.67 -2.26 0.48
C ILE A 67 -14.65 -3.80 0.49
N LEU A 68 -14.45 -4.43 1.65
CA LEU A 68 -14.68 -5.85 1.87
C LEU A 68 -16.16 -6.20 1.67
N LEU A 69 -16.39 -7.20 0.84
CA LEU A 69 -17.68 -7.75 0.45
C LEU A 69 -18.01 -8.94 1.35
N ASN A 70 -19.28 -9.06 1.74
CA ASN A 70 -19.75 -10.11 2.63
C ASN A 70 -19.89 -11.46 1.90
N ALA A 71 -18.79 -12.19 1.80
CA ALA A 71 -18.72 -13.49 1.16
C ALA A 71 -18.44 -14.61 2.19
N PRO A 72 -19.03 -15.80 2.04
CA PRO A 72 -18.81 -16.92 2.94
C PRO A 72 -17.44 -17.59 2.70
N ASP A 73 -16.93 -18.34 3.68
CA ASP A 73 -15.61 -19.02 3.64
C ASP A 73 -14.39 -18.08 3.60
N GLU A 74 -14.41 -17.03 4.42
CA GLU A 74 -13.26 -16.15 4.63
C GLU A 74 -11.94 -16.93 4.79
N ASN A 75 -10.88 -16.44 4.12
CA ASN A 75 -9.54 -17.05 4.03
C ASN A 75 -9.40 -18.33 3.18
N ASN A 76 -10.44 -18.80 2.48
CA ASN A 76 -10.34 -19.98 1.60
C ASN A 76 -10.54 -19.66 0.11
N TYR A 77 -10.43 -18.40 -0.31
CA TYR A 77 -10.55 -17.99 -1.71
C TYR A 77 -9.24 -18.23 -2.48
N ASP A 78 -9.33 -18.71 -3.73
CA ASP A 78 -8.14 -18.91 -4.59
C ASP A 78 -8.10 -17.98 -5.80
N LYS A 79 -9.21 -17.87 -6.54
CA LYS A 79 -9.31 -17.04 -7.74
C LYS A 79 -10.60 -16.25 -7.80
N LEU A 80 -10.52 -15.03 -8.36
CA LEU A 80 -11.67 -14.17 -8.60
C LEU A 80 -11.84 -13.84 -10.08
N TYR A 81 -13.09 -13.71 -10.50
CA TYR A 81 -13.41 -13.22 -11.83
C TYR A 81 -14.73 -12.46 -11.84
N PHE A 82 -14.67 -11.17 -12.13
CA PHE A 82 -15.83 -10.32 -12.38
C PHE A 82 -16.01 -10.11 -13.89
N VAL A 83 -17.20 -10.46 -14.38
CA VAL A 83 -17.62 -10.21 -15.77
C VAL A 83 -17.86 -8.71 -15.99
N ASN A 84 -18.36 -8.03 -14.96
CA ASN A 84 -18.61 -6.60 -14.92
C ASN A 84 -18.75 -6.15 -13.46
N GLY A 85 -19.08 -4.88 -13.23
CA GLY A 85 -19.23 -4.31 -11.88
C GLY A 85 -20.33 -4.94 -11.00
N SER A 86 -21.21 -5.78 -11.56
CA SER A 86 -22.31 -6.45 -10.85
C SER A 86 -22.17 -7.97 -10.78
N THR A 87 -21.59 -8.64 -11.76
CA THR A 87 -21.55 -10.12 -11.81
C THR A 87 -20.12 -10.61 -11.63
N GLY A 88 -19.90 -11.47 -10.63
CA GLY A 88 -18.60 -12.04 -10.33
C GLY A 88 -18.64 -13.39 -9.66
N TYR A 89 -17.50 -14.05 -9.68
CA TYR A 89 -17.33 -15.44 -9.27
C TYR A 89 -16.03 -15.61 -8.50
N VAL A 90 -16.02 -16.52 -7.54
CA VAL A 90 -14.82 -16.87 -6.75
C VAL A 90 -14.73 -18.38 -6.52
N THR A 91 -13.53 -18.94 -6.67
CA THR A 91 -13.27 -20.34 -6.32
C THR A 91 -12.84 -20.46 -4.85
N VAL A 92 -13.23 -21.57 -4.22
CA VAL A 92 -12.95 -21.84 -2.79
C VAL A 92 -12.16 -23.15 -2.62
N LEU A 93 -11.20 -23.16 -1.67
CA LEU A 93 -10.32 -24.29 -1.36
C LEU A 93 -10.70 -25.05 -0.08
N SER A 94 -11.80 -24.68 0.57
CA SER A 94 -12.29 -25.33 1.79
C SER A 94 -12.68 -26.79 1.52
N GLU A 95 -12.18 -27.72 2.34
CA GLU A 95 -12.55 -29.14 2.24
C GLU A 95 -14.06 -29.37 2.39
N ALA A 96 -14.73 -28.55 3.21
CA ALA A 96 -16.17 -28.62 3.46
C ALA A 96 -17.03 -28.12 2.29
N ASN A 97 -16.45 -27.32 1.38
CA ASN A 97 -17.15 -26.71 0.25
C ASN A 97 -16.56 -27.07 -1.12
N ARG A 98 -15.83 -28.19 -1.19
CA ARG A 98 -15.42 -28.80 -2.45
C ARG A 98 -16.62 -28.98 -3.40
N GLY A 99 -16.37 -28.83 -4.70
CA GLY A 99 -17.41 -28.93 -5.72
C GLY A 99 -18.38 -27.76 -5.77
N LYS A 100 -18.03 -26.60 -5.20
CA LYS A 100 -18.83 -25.38 -5.24
C LYS A 100 -17.95 -24.19 -5.63
N ILE A 101 -18.58 -23.18 -6.22
CA ILE A 101 -18.00 -21.85 -6.42
C ILE A 101 -18.93 -20.79 -5.83
N LEU A 102 -18.41 -19.61 -5.54
CA LEU A 102 -19.21 -18.47 -5.13
C LEU A 102 -19.59 -17.62 -6.34
N LYS A 103 -20.84 -17.14 -6.36
CA LYS A 103 -21.35 -16.22 -7.38
C LYS A 103 -22.05 -15.03 -6.75
N THR A 104 -21.81 -13.85 -7.30
CA THR A 104 -22.57 -12.62 -7.06
C THR A 104 -23.16 -12.09 -8.37
N THR A 105 -24.32 -11.44 -8.29
CA THR A 105 -24.97 -10.73 -9.41
C THR A 105 -25.30 -9.28 -9.06
N ASN A 106 -24.86 -8.81 -7.89
CA ASN A 106 -25.11 -7.47 -7.37
C ASN A 106 -23.83 -6.79 -6.87
N GLY A 107 -22.70 -7.11 -7.50
CA GLY A 107 -21.42 -6.43 -7.32
C GLY A 107 -20.74 -6.79 -6.01
N GLY A 108 -21.00 -7.99 -5.52
CA GLY A 108 -20.45 -8.53 -4.28
C GLY A 108 -21.29 -8.27 -3.03
N ILE A 109 -22.47 -7.66 -3.15
CA ILE A 109 -23.35 -7.41 -1.99
C ILE A 109 -23.82 -8.74 -1.38
N ASN A 110 -24.19 -9.71 -2.21
CA ASN A 110 -24.53 -11.07 -1.79
C ASN A 110 -23.75 -12.10 -2.62
N TRP A 111 -23.36 -13.19 -1.96
CA TRP A 111 -22.69 -14.33 -2.57
C TRP A 111 -23.46 -15.62 -2.29
N ASN A 112 -23.62 -16.44 -3.31
CA ASN A 112 -24.27 -17.75 -3.20
C ASN A 112 -23.30 -18.85 -3.62
N TYR A 113 -23.32 -19.97 -2.89
CA TYR A 113 -22.69 -21.19 -3.35
C TYR A 113 -23.45 -21.77 -4.54
N MET A 114 -22.77 -21.89 -5.66
CA MET A 114 -23.25 -22.57 -6.84
C MET A 114 -22.60 -23.95 -6.89
N PRO A 115 -23.36 -25.03 -6.68
CA PRO A 115 -22.82 -26.38 -6.79
C PRO A 115 -22.42 -26.66 -8.24
N THR A 116 -21.25 -27.27 -8.40
CA THR A 116 -20.74 -27.68 -9.71
C THR A 116 -21.17 -29.12 -10.06
N GLY A 117 -21.80 -29.83 -9.12
CA GLY A 117 -22.22 -31.23 -9.27
C GLY A 117 -21.10 -32.26 -9.06
N THR A 118 -19.91 -31.83 -8.62
CA THR A 118 -18.74 -32.70 -8.39
C THR A 118 -18.24 -32.53 -6.95
N ASN A 119 -17.14 -33.21 -6.58
CA ASN A 119 -16.43 -33.00 -5.32
C ASN A 119 -14.99 -32.52 -5.56
N TYR A 120 -14.78 -31.79 -6.65
CA TYR A 120 -13.48 -31.33 -7.12
C TYR A 120 -13.06 -30.01 -6.46
N SER A 121 -11.77 -29.72 -6.47
CA SER A 121 -11.24 -28.42 -6.02
C SER A 121 -10.84 -27.60 -7.23
N PHE A 122 -11.15 -26.30 -7.23
CA PHE A 122 -10.94 -25.42 -8.38
C PHE A 122 -10.00 -24.28 -8.01
N GLY A 123 -8.93 -24.13 -8.79
CA GLY A 123 -7.93 -23.06 -8.61
C GLY A 123 -7.75 -22.17 -9.82
N ALA A 124 -8.68 -22.22 -10.76
CA ALA A 124 -8.70 -21.42 -11.96
C ALA A 124 -10.16 -21.09 -12.32
N ILE A 125 -10.42 -19.85 -12.76
CA ILE A 125 -11.74 -19.39 -13.19
C ILE A 125 -11.61 -18.28 -14.25
N ASN A 126 -12.49 -18.29 -15.23
CA ASN A 126 -12.57 -17.23 -16.25
C ASN A 126 -13.97 -17.21 -16.89
N PHE A 127 -14.52 -16.03 -17.19
CA PHE A 127 -15.77 -15.88 -17.92
C PHE A 127 -15.58 -15.03 -19.18
N ILE A 128 -16.11 -15.50 -20.30
CA ILE A 128 -16.14 -14.74 -21.55
C ILE A 128 -17.21 -13.65 -21.49
N ASN A 129 -18.35 -13.98 -20.89
CA ASN A 129 -19.50 -13.08 -20.73
C ASN A 129 -20.34 -13.56 -19.55
N ALA A 130 -21.49 -12.92 -19.31
CA ALA A 130 -22.32 -13.20 -18.13
C ALA A 130 -22.91 -14.63 -18.10
N ASN A 131 -22.92 -15.33 -19.25
CA ASN A 131 -23.50 -16.66 -19.39
C ASN A 131 -22.44 -17.75 -19.57
N THR A 132 -21.34 -17.47 -20.27
CA THR A 132 -20.32 -18.47 -20.59
C THR A 132 -19.07 -18.30 -19.74
N GLY A 133 -18.68 -19.35 -19.01
CA GLY A 133 -17.46 -19.36 -18.20
C GLY A 133 -16.88 -20.75 -17.96
N TYR A 134 -15.70 -20.76 -17.36
CA TYR A 134 -14.85 -21.94 -17.15
C TYR A 134 -14.28 -21.93 -15.74
N ILE A 135 -14.19 -23.11 -15.14
CA ILE A 135 -13.46 -23.37 -13.90
C ILE A 135 -12.56 -24.57 -14.08
N GLY A 136 -11.48 -24.63 -13.33
CA GLY A 136 -10.45 -25.63 -13.50
C GLY A 136 -9.73 -25.91 -12.21
N GLY A 137 -9.31 -27.15 -12.03
CA GLY A 137 -8.55 -27.57 -10.87
C GLY A 137 -8.29 -29.06 -10.88
N ASN A 138 -8.58 -29.76 -9.78
CA ASN A 138 -8.22 -31.16 -9.60
C ASN A 138 -9.37 -32.05 -9.12
N ARG A 139 -9.37 -33.26 -9.69
CA ARG A 139 -10.13 -34.42 -9.26
C ARG A 139 -9.46 -35.02 -8.02
N PHE A 140 -10.29 -35.49 -7.08
CA PHE A 140 -9.81 -36.11 -5.83
C PHE A 140 -10.10 -37.62 -5.81
N ASP A 141 -11.02 -38.08 -6.66
CA ASP A 141 -11.38 -39.48 -6.85
C ASP A 141 -10.33 -40.27 -7.67
N GLN A 142 -9.39 -39.57 -8.33
CA GLN A 142 -8.28 -40.17 -9.07
C GLN A 142 -7.00 -39.33 -8.85
N LEU A 143 -5.94 -39.96 -8.33
CA LEU A 143 -4.66 -39.34 -7.96
C LEU A 143 -4.16 -38.34 -9.02
N PHE A 144 -4.17 -37.04 -8.67
CA PHE A 144 -3.57 -35.92 -9.41
C PHE A 144 -4.20 -35.54 -10.76
N ASN A 145 -5.42 -36.00 -11.07
CA ASN A 145 -6.03 -35.68 -12.35
C ASN A 145 -6.66 -34.27 -12.38
N GLY A 146 -6.28 -33.42 -13.33
CA GLY A 146 -6.91 -32.13 -13.60
C GLY A 146 -8.28 -32.23 -14.24
N VAL A 147 -9.07 -31.17 -14.10
CA VAL A 147 -10.40 -31.04 -14.68
C VAL A 147 -10.63 -29.61 -15.18
N ILE A 148 -11.31 -29.48 -16.31
CA ILE A 148 -11.91 -28.23 -16.79
C ILE A 148 -13.42 -28.42 -16.81
N MET A 149 -14.17 -27.44 -16.33
CA MET A 149 -15.63 -27.43 -16.38
C MET A 149 -16.11 -26.13 -17.00
N LYS A 150 -17.20 -26.20 -17.76
CA LYS A 150 -17.80 -25.07 -18.47
C LYS A 150 -19.25 -24.87 -18.06
N THR A 151 -19.66 -23.61 -17.98
CA THR A 151 -21.05 -23.18 -17.87
C THR A 151 -21.47 -22.36 -19.09
N THR A 152 -22.75 -22.41 -19.45
CA THR A 152 -23.39 -21.57 -20.48
C THR A 152 -24.64 -20.85 -19.96
N ASP A 153 -24.93 -20.97 -18.67
CA ASP A 153 -26.08 -20.36 -17.97
C ASP A 153 -25.62 -19.47 -16.81
N GLY A 154 -24.37 -18.99 -16.87
CA GLY A 154 -23.78 -18.10 -15.89
C GLY A 154 -23.43 -18.82 -14.59
N GLY A 155 -23.14 -20.11 -14.62
CA GLY A 155 -22.72 -20.90 -13.47
C GLY A 155 -23.86 -21.50 -12.66
N ILE A 156 -25.08 -21.61 -13.23
CA ILE A 156 -26.19 -22.37 -12.64
C ILE A 156 -25.91 -23.87 -12.77
N SER A 157 -25.37 -24.30 -13.92
CA SER A 157 -24.87 -25.65 -14.14
C SER A 157 -23.46 -25.64 -14.73
N TRP A 158 -22.72 -26.72 -14.45
CA TRP A 158 -21.36 -26.91 -14.93
C TRP A 158 -21.20 -28.32 -15.51
N ASN A 159 -20.55 -28.42 -16.66
CA ASN A 159 -20.27 -29.68 -17.33
C ASN A 159 -18.76 -29.83 -17.51
N GLU A 160 -18.22 -31.01 -17.21
CA GLU A 160 -16.81 -31.33 -17.51
C GLU A 160 -16.54 -31.22 -19.01
N GLN A 161 -15.35 -30.70 -19.34
CA GLN A 161 -14.89 -30.53 -20.71
C GLN A 161 -13.53 -31.19 -20.89
N GLY A 162 -13.30 -31.70 -22.10
CA GLY A 162 -12.00 -32.24 -22.50
C GLY A 162 -11.62 -33.57 -21.83
N PRO A 163 -10.44 -34.13 -22.18
CA PRO A 163 -9.95 -35.37 -21.60
C PRO A 163 -9.48 -35.18 -20.15
N VAL A 164 -9.37 -36.29 -19.41
CA VAL A 164 -8.76 -36.30 -18.07
C VAL A 164 -7.29 -35.85 -18.18
N TYR A 165 -6.91 -34.83 -17.42
CA TYR A 165 -5.55 -34.31 -17.39
C TYR A 165 -4.81 -34.91 -16.20
N ASN A 166 -3.49 -35.09 -16.23
CA ASN A 166 -2.74 -35.61 -15.08
C ASN A 166 -2.11 -34.51 -14.21
N TYR A 167 -2.56 -33.26 -14.36
CA TYR A 167 -2.03 -32.09 -13.66
C TYR A 167 -3.14 -31.09 -13.32
N PHE A 168 -2.98 -30.39 -12.20
CA PHE A 168 -3.95 -29.41 -11.70
C PHE A 168 -4.07 -28.19 -12.60
N VAL A 169 -5.28 -27.84 -13.05
CA VAL A 169 -5.49 -26.63 -13.84
C VAL A 169 -5.41 -25.38 -12.94
N THR A 170 -4.52 -24.45 -13.24
CA THR A 170 -4.12 -23.33 -12.36
C THR A 170 -4.45 -21.94 -12.89
N CYS A 171 -4.71 -21.81 -14.19
CA CYS A 171 -5.06 -20.51 -14.79
C CYS A 171 -5.87 -20.73 -16.06
N PHE A 172 -6.70 -19.75 -16.42
CA PHE A 172 -7.28 -19.64 -17.75
C PHE A 172 -7.04 -18.26 -18.35
N SER A 173 -6.99 -18.21 -19.67
CA SER A 173 -7.06 -16.99 -20.47
C SER A 173 -8.07 -17.19 -21.59
N PHE A 174 -8.79 -16.15 -22.00
CA PHE A 174 -9.75 -16.21 -23.10
C PHE A 174 -9.66 -14.89 -23.87
N PRO A 175 -8.98 -14.87 -25.03
CA PRO A 175 -8.91 -13.68 -25.88
C PRO A 175 -10.26 -13.38 -26.55
N ASP A 176 -11.07 -14.42 -26.79
CA ASP A 176 -12.41 -14.28 -27.36
C ASP A 176 -13.36 -15.39 -26.88
N ALA A 177 -14.59 -15.40 -27.39
CA ALA A 177 -15.65 -16.30 -26.93
C ALA A 177 -15.53 -17.76 -27.38
N LEU A 178 -14.74 -18.04 -28.40
CA LEU A 178 -14.52 -19.39 -28.93
C LEU A 178 -13.14 -19.92 -28.54
N THR A 179 -12.20 -19.02 -28.32
CA THR A 179 -10.80 -19.30 -28.15
C THR A 179 -10.39 -19.15 -26.69
N GLY A 180 -9.78 -20.19 -26.11
CA GLY A 180 -9.40 -20.16 -24.70
C GLY A 180 -8.31 -21.11 -24.29
N TYR A 181 -7.89 -20.94 -23.04
CA TYR A 181 -6.62 -21.41 -22.52
C TYR A 181 -6.69 -21.91 -21.12
N ALA A 182 -5.93 -22.96 -20.82
CA ALA A 182 -5.74 -23.39 -19.45
C ALA A 182 -4.29 -23.82 -19.20
N SER A 183 -3.67 -23.46 -18.08
CA SER A 183 -2.39 -24.04 -17.65
C SER A 183 -2.65 -25.16 -16.64
N ALA A 184 -1.92 -26.28 -16.72
CA ALA A 184 -1.95 -27.32 -15.70
C ALA A 184 -0.59 -28.00 -15.52
N GLY A 185 0.08 -27.76 -14.39
CA GLY A 185 1.47 -28.22 -14.19
C GLY A 185 2.42 -27.67 -15.25
N SER A 186 3.15 -28.55 -15.93
CA SER A 186 4.00 -28.22 -17.09
C SER A 186 3.23 -28.22 -18.43
N LYS A 187 1.92 -28.48 -18.41
CA LYS A 187 1.07 -28.49 -19.60
C LYS A 187 0.27 -27.22 -19.75
N MET A 188 -0.07 -26.90 -20.98
CA MET A 188 -1.12 -25.94 -21.29
C MET A 188 -2.15 -26.57 -22.23
N PHE A 189 -3.37 -26.04 -22.23
CA PHE A 189 -4.53 -26.55 -22.95
C PHE A 189 -5.20 -25.41 -23.68
N LYS A 190 -5.80 -25.73 -24.82
CA LYS A 190 -6.45 -24.81 -25.73
C LYS A 190 -7.82 -25.33 -26.13
N THR A 191 -8.75 -24.40 -26.26
CA THR A 191 -10.01 -24.61 -26.99
C THR A 191 -10.20 -23.57 -28.10
N THR A 192 -10.97 -23.94 -29.14
CA THR A 192 -11.37 -23.06 -30.27
C THR A 192 -12.86 -23.14 -30.58
N ASP A 193 -13.62 -23.92 -29.79
CA ASP A 193 -15.06 -24.11 -29.94
C ASP A 193 -15.79 -23.67 -28.66
N GLY A 194 -15.19 -22.72 -27.94
CA GLY A 194 -15.68 -22.23 -26.66
C GLY A 194 -15.59 -23.31 -25.59
N GLY A 195 -14.59 -24.16 -25.60
CA GLY A 195 -14.32 -25.16 -24.57
C GLY A 195 -15.24 -26.37 -24.62
N ILE A 196 -15.87 -26.67 -25.76
CA ILE A 196 -16.53 -27.98 -25.99
C ILE A 196 -15.45 -29.06 -26.09
N ASN A 197 -14.37 -28.77 -26.83
CA ASN A 197 -13.18 -29.61 -26.88
C ASN A 197 -11.97 -28.81 -26.39
N TRP A 198 -11.16 -29.48 -25.58
CA TRP A 198 -9.87 -28.98 -25.12
C TRP A 198 -8.77 -29.90 -25.60
N SER A 199 -7.85 -29.32 -26.35
CA SER A 199 -6.62 -29.96 -26.81
C SER A 199 -5.47 -29.54 -25.93
N VAL A 200 -4.58 -30.47 -25.57
CA VAL A 200 -3.28 -30.11 -24.99
C VAL A 200 -2.57 -29.21 -26.00
N ILE A 201 -2.17 -28.01 -25.58
CA ILE A 201 -1.16 -27.25 -26.31
C ILE A 201 0.09 -28.09 -26.21
N PRO A 202 0.66 -28.54 -27.34
CA PRO A 202 1.77 -29.48 -27.34
C PRO A 202 3.08 -28.81 -26.88
N LEU A 203 3.11 -28.38 -25.62
CA LEU A 203 4.30 -28.13 -24.82
C LEU A 203 4.71 -29.46 -24.20
N SER A 204 5.99 -29.82 -24.31
CA SER A 204 6.51 -31.04 -23.71
C SER A 204 6.35 -30.98 -22.17
N ASP A 205 5.97 -32.10 -21.54
CA ASP A 205 5.69 -32.24 -20.09
C ASP A 205 6.85 -31.86 -19.16
N LEU A 206 7.99 -31.52 -19.73
CA LEU A 206 9.23 -31.32 -19.00
C LEU A 206 9.61 -29.84 -18.91
N PHE A 207 8.86 -28.86 -19.44
CA PHE A 207 9.36 -27.46 -19.51
C PHE A 207 9.13 -26.65 -18.21
N VAL A 208 10.15 -25.92 -17.72
CA VAL A 208 10.16 -25.04 -16.53
C VAL A 208 10.41 -23.59 -16.94
N PHE A 209 9.65 -22.61 -16.45
CA PHE A 209 9.74 -21.19 -16.87
C PHE A 209 10.64 -20.32 -15.97
N ASP A 210 11.37 -19.35 -16.55
CA ASP A 210 12.30 -18.42 -15.86
C ASP A 210 11.83 -16.94 -15.90
N GLU A 211 11.30 -16.47 -17.03
CA GLU A 211 10.83 -15.09 -17.22
C GLU A 211 9.61 -15.08 -18.14
N VAL A 212 8.68 -14.15 -17.86
CA VAL A 212 7.48 -13.93 -18.66
C VAL A 212 7.39 -12.45 -19.00
N TYR A 213 7.18 -12.13 -20.27
CA TYR A 213 7.09 -10.76 -20.75
C TYR A 213 6.03 -10.64 -21.84
N PHE A 214 5.11 -9.70 -21.66
CA PHE A 214 4.05 -9.41 -22.63
C PHE A 214 4.24 -8.04 -23.25
N THR A 215 4.13 -7.97 -24.58
CA THR A 215 4.14 -6.71 -25.33
C THR A 215 2.74 -6.18 -25.62
N SER A 216 1.75 -7.05 -25.53
CA SER A 216 0.32 -6.78 -25.69
C SER A 216 -0.49 -7.89 -25.04
N ALA A 217 -1.83 -7.83 -25.11
CA ALA A 217 -2.69 -8.90 -24.62
C ALA A 217 -2.52 -10.23 -25.38
N ASP A 218 -2.22 -10.18 -26.69
CA ASP A 218 -2.14 -11.37 -27.56
C ASP A 218 -0.72 -11.89 -27.76
N THR A 219 0.27 -11.00 -27.63
CA THR A 219 1.68 -11.34 -27.90
C THR A 219 2.48 -11.37 -26.61
N GLY A 220 3.01 -12.56 -26.31
CA GLY A 220 3.78 -12.82 -25.10
C GLY A 220 4.95 -13.77 -25.36
N PHE A 221 5.93 -13.68 -24.47
CA PHE A 221 7.17 -14.43 -24.50
C PHE A 221 7.42 -15.09 -23.16
N ILE A 222 7.90 -16.32 -23.20
CA ILE A 222 8.35 -17.04 -22.03
C ILE A 222 9.74 -17.61 -22.29
N THR A 223 10.62 -17.47 -21.31
CA THR A 223 11.89 -18.21 -21.27
C THR A 223 11.77 -19.35 -20.28
N GLY A 224 12.48 -20.44 -20.52
CA GLY A 224 12.47 -21.59 -19.62
C GLY A 224 13.42 -22.70 -20.08
N TYR A 225 13.45 -23.85 -19.42
CA TYR A 225 14.30 -24.99 -19.79
C TYR A 225 13.62 -26.34 -19.55
N PHE A 226 14.13 -27.38 -20.21
CA PHE A 226 13.76 -28.77 -19.91
C PHE A 226 14.79 -29.45 -18.97
N PRO A 227 14.40 -29.99 -17.79
CA PRO A 227 15.29 -30.68 -16.86
C PRO A 227 15.94 -31.96 -17.43
N ASN A 228 15.44 -32.50 -18.53
CA ASN A 228 15.98 -33.69 -19.18
C ASN A 228 17.18 -33.41 -20.11
N GLY A 229 17.68 -32.16 -20.17
CA GLY A 229 18.89 -31.80 -20.90
C GLY A 229 18.66 -31.07 -22.23
N ASN A 230 17.42 -30.73 -22.61
CA ASN A 230 17.14 -29.97 -23.84
C ASN A 230 17.38 -28.44 -23.71
N GLY A 231 18.06 -27.98 -22.65
CA GLY A 231 18.50 -26.59 -22.49
C GLY A 231 17.38 -25.56 -22.33
N ASN A 232 17.75 -24.28 -22.29
CA ASN A 232 16.81 -23.16 -22.23
C ASN A 232 16.23 -22.83 -23.61
N GLN A 233 14.95 -22.44 -23.67
CA GLN A 233 14.23 -22.08 -24.88
C GLN A 233 13.43 -20.80 -24.67
N LEU A 234 13.15 -20.12 -25.78
CA LEU A 234 12.15 -19.04 -25.86
C LEU A 234 10.92 -19.55 -26.58
N TRP A 235 9.75 -19.36 -25.98
CA TRP A 235 8.49 -19.64 -26.64
C TRP A 235 7.73 -18.35 -26.84
N LYS A 236 7.05 -18.27 -27.97
CA LYS A 236 6.20 -17.16 -28.34
C LYS A 236 4.77 -17.62 -28.48
N THR A 237 3.88 -16.72 -28.11
CA THR A 237 2.50 -16.80 -28.53
C THR A 237 2.06 -15.54 -29.27
N VAL A 238 1.18 -15.71 -30.25
CA VAL A 238 0.55 -14.64 -31.07
C VAL A 238 -0.95 -14.57 -30.87
N ASN A 239 -1.48 -15.37 -29.96
CA ASN A 239 -2.92 -15.50 -29.74
C ASN A 239 -3.28 -15.47 -28.25
N GLY A 240 -2.36 -15.04 -27.38
CA GLY A 240 -2.54 -15.00 -25.92
C GLY A 240 -2.13 -16.29 -25.18
N GLY A 241 -1.33 -17.15 -25.84
CA GLY A 241 -0.80 -18.43 -25.37
C GLY A 241 -1.07 -19.71 -26.21
N LEU A 242 -1.85 -19.72 -27.32
CA LEU A 242 -2.86 -20.80 -27.72
C LEU A 242 -2.11 -21.92 -28.30
N ASN A 243 -1.22 -21.51 -29.16
CA ASN A 243 -0.10 -22.32 -29.45
C ASN A 243 1.06 -21.49 -28.94
N TRP A 244 1.87 -22.14 -28.12
CA TRP A 244 3.24 -21.71 -27.96
C TRP A 244 3.98 -22.41 -29.06
N THR A 245 4.51 -21.60 -29.96
CA THR A 245 5.51 -22.07 -30.88
C THR A 245 6.83 -21.79 -30.21
N GLU A 246 7.63 -22.84 -30.04
CA GLU A 246 9.05 -22.65 -29.80
C GLU A 246 9.53 -21.66 -30.83
N THR A 247 10.20 -20.62 -30.36
CA THR A 247 10.63 -19.57 -31.26
C THR A 247 11.91 -20.06 -31.94
N PRO A 248 11.87 -20.40 -33.24
CA PRO A 248 12.98 -21.08 -33.86
C PRO A 248 14.25 -20.23 -33.76
N GLY A 249 15.36 -20.86 -33.37
CA GLY A 249 16.66 -20.19 -33.31
C GLY A 249 16.96 -19.46 -32.01
N VAL A 250 16.18 -19.65 -30.94
CA VAL A 250 16.49 -19.18 -29.58
C VAL A 250 16.58 -20.37 -28.62
N GLU A 251 17.68 -21.12 -28.72
CA GLU A 251 17.81 -22.42 -28.06
C GLU A 251 19.16 -22.58 -27.33
N TYR A 252 19.15 -23.40 -26.27
CA TYR A 252 20.31 -23.99 -25.56
C TYR A 252 21.24 -23.04 -24.80
N ILE A 253 20.78 -21.83 -24.46
CA ILE A 253 21.55 -20.87 -23.67
C ILE A 253 20.66 -20.26 -22.59
N PRO A 254 21.09 -20.25 -21.31
CA PRO A 254 20.34 -19.60 -20.24
C PRO A 254 19.95 -18.16 -20.59
N LEU A 255 18.64 -17.90 -20.59
CA LEU A 255 18.04 -16.60 -20.88
C LEU A 255 17.86 -15.83 -19.56
N ARG A 256 18.08 -14.51 -19.56
CA ARG A 256 18.19 -13.71 -18.31
C ARG A 256 17.22 -12.54 -18.21
N ARG A 257 17.03 -11.81 -19.31
CA ARG A 257 16.19 -10.61 -19.35
C ARG A 257 15.48 -10.48 -20.70
N ILE A 258 14.17 -10.22 -20.66
CA ILE A 258 13.40 -9.79 -21.81
C ILE A 258 13.15 -8.28 -21.68
N THR A 259 13.39 -7.53 -22.77
CA THR A 259 13.03 -6.10 -22.84
C THR A 259 12.57 -5.73 -24.24
N PHE A 260 11.59 -4.83 -24.34
CA PHE A 260 11.12 -4.32 -25.62
C PHE A 260 11.25 -2.81 -25.68
N LEU A 261 11.75 -2.33 -26.82
CA LEU A 261 11.80 -0.90 -27.15
C LEU A 261 10.43 -0.37 -27.56
N ASN A 262 9.67 -1.20 -28.26
CA ASN A 262 8.30 -0.96 -28.71
C ASN A 262 7.63 -2.31 -29.02
N SER A 263 6.42 -2.30 -29.55
CA SER A 263 5.67 -3.53 -29.87
C SER A 263 6.33 -4.46 -30.90
N MET A 264 7.21 -3.95 -31.76
CA MET A 264 7.87 -4.72 -32.83
C MET A 264 9.30 -5.12 -32.50
N THR A 265 10.03 -4.29 -31.75
CA THR A 265 11.47 -4.44 -31.50
C THR A 265 11.73 -4.85 -30.06
N GLY A 266 12.29 -6.05 -29.90
CA GLY A 266 12.58 -6.65 -28.60
C GLY A 266 13.92 -7.34 -28.54
N PHE A 267 14.35 -7.59 -27.30
CA PHE A 267 15.64 -8.16 -26.96
C PHE A 267 15.48 -9.23 -25.88
N VAL A 268 16.19 -10.34 -26.04
CA VAL A 268 16.40 -11.33 -24.97
C VAL A 268 17.89 -11.43 -24.71
N LEU A 269 18.29 -11.00 -23.52
CA LEU A 269 19.66 -11.12 -23.05
C LEU A 269 19.88 -12.55 -22.54
N ALA A 270 20.88 -13.22 -23.09
CA ALA A 270 21.28 -14.57 -22.71
C ALA A 270 22.69 -14.59 -22.11
N THR A 271 23.11 -15.73 -21.58
CA THR A 271 24.49 -15.93 -21.13
C THR A 271 25.48 -16.04 -22.31
N ASN A 272 26.78 -16.05 -22.02
CA ASN A 272 27.86 -16.24 -23.01
C ASN A 272 27.90 -15.17 -24.12
N GLY A 273 27.51 -13.92 -23.81
CA GLY A 273 27.58 -12.81 -24.76
C GLY A 273 26.59 -12.92 -25.92
N ILE A 274 25.48 -13.62 -25.74
CA ILE A 274 24.43 -13.75 -26.74
C ILE A 274 23.28 -12.79 -26.40
N LEU A 275 22.87 -12.04 -27.43
CA LEU A 275 21.67 -11.22 -27.40
C LEU A 275 20.79 -11.64 -28.56
N PHE A 276 19.55 -12.01 -28.29
CA PHE A 276 18.57 -12.22 -29.33
C PHE A 276 17.86 -10.91 -29.60
N LYS A 277 17.68 -10.55 -30.87
CA LYS A 277 16.88 -9.40 -31.28
C LYS A 277 15.77 -9.81 -32.23
N THR A 278 14.58 -9.26 -31.99
CA THR A 278 13.48 -9.28 -32.95
C THR A 278 13.13 -7.89 -33.47
N THR A 279 12.60 -7.81 -34.69
CA THR A 279 12.04 -6.60 -35.31
C THR A 279 10.64 -6.82 -35.88
N ASN A 280 10.09 -8.03 -35.68
CA ASN A 280 8.81 -8.47 -36.19
C ASN A 280 7.99 -9.07 -35.03
N SER A 281 8.01 -8.39 -33.88
CA SER A 281 7.23 -8.79 -32.70
C SER A 281 7.53 -10.23 -32.27
N GLY A 282 8.79 -10.66 -32.41
CA GLY A 282 9.28 -11.97 -32.01
C GLY A 282 8.97 -13.12 -32.96
N GLU A 283 8.48 -12.90 -34.19
CA GLU A 283 8.32 -14.01 -35.15
C GLU A 283 9.65 -14.69 -35.47
N ASN A 284 10.70 -13.89 -35.62
CA ASN A 284 12.07 -14.39 -35.77
C ASN A 284 13.00 -13.60 -34.86
N TRP A 285 14.04 -14.28 -34.38
CA TRP A 285 15.08 -13.69 -33.56
C TRP A 285 16.43 -13.89 -34.24
N ASN A 286 17.11 -12.78 -34.44
CA ASN A 286 18.47 -12.80 -34.93
C ASN A 286 19.40 -12.85 -33.73
N ILE A 287 20.33 -13.80 -33.76
CA ILE A 287 21.43 -13.87 -32.80
C ILE A 287 22.37 -12.72 -33.10
N ILE A 288 22.57 -11.87 -32.09
CA ILE A 288 23.62 -10.87 -32.07
C ILE A 288 24.69 -11.41 -31.11
N ASN A 289 25.83 -11.78 -31.69
CA ASN A 289 27.03 -12.04 -30.91
C ASN A 289 27.56 -10.71 -30.40
N LEU A 290 27.50 -10.53 -29.08
CA LEU A 290 28.07 -9.36 -28.42
C LEU A 290 29.60 -9.40 -28.38
N ASN A 291 30.21 -10.49 -28.88
CA ASN A 291 31.66 -10.73 -28.96
C ASN A 291 32.35 -10.59 -27.60
N THR A 292 31.69 -11.05 -26.54
CA THR A 292 32.20 -11.04 -25.18
C THR A 292 31.97 -12.39 -24.50
N SER A 293 32.91 -12.81 -23.65
CA SER A 293 32.75 -13.94 -22.73
C SER A 293 32.23 -13.52 -21.36
N LEU A 294 32.12 -12.21 -21.11
CA LEU A 294 31.69 -11.66 -19.82
C LEU A 294 30.17 -11.74 -19.66
N THR A 295 29.74 -12.07 -18.45
CA THR A 295 28.32 -12.17 -18.11
C THR A 295 27.66 -10.81 -18.10
N SER A 296 26.61 -10.64 -18.90
CA SER A 296 25.77 -9.44 -18.88
C SER A 296 24.75 -9.50 -17.75
N THR A 297 24.54 -8.39 -17.05
CA THR A 297 23.69 -8.30 -15.84
C THR A 297 22.43 -7.47 -16.07
N SER A 298 22.51 -6.44 -16.91
CA SER A 298 21.40 -5.51 -17.13
C SER A 298 21.48 -4.86 -18.51
N ILE A 299 20.30 -4.57 -19.08
CA ILE A 299 20.11 -3.87 -20.35
C ILE A 299 19.12 -2.73 -20.13
N SER A 300 19.41 -1.55 -20.68
CA SER A 300 18.51 -0.41 -20.66
C SER A 300 18.70 0.47 -21.89
N PHE A 301 17.65 1.17 -22.28
CA PHE A 301 17.66 2.09 -23.41
C PHE A 301 17.39 3.51 -22.91
N ALA A 302 18.23 4.44 -23.36
CA ALA A 302 18.03 5.88 -23.14
C ALA A 302 16.88 6.38 -24.00
N ASN A 303 16.77 5.85 -25.22
CA ASN A 303 15.71 6.13 -26.18
C ASN A 303 15.69 5.04 -27.27
N MET A 304 14.88 5.23 -28.30
CA MET A 304 14.70 4.27 -29.40
C MET A 304 16.00 3.84 -30.10
N SER A 305 16.98 4.73 -30.21
CA SER A 305 18.22 4.45 -30.95
C SER A 305 19.36 3.98 -30.06
N TYR A 306 19.36 4.42 -28.80
CA TYR A 306 20.49 4.30 -27.89
C TYR A 306 20.20 3.35 -26.74
N GLY A 307 20.96 2.26 -26.69
CA GLY A 307 20.86 1.21 -25.68
C GLY A 307 22.23 0.84 -25.12
N THR A 308 22.24 0.41 -23.85
CA THR A 308 23.45 -0.04 -23.16
C THR A 308 23.18 -1.32 -22.38
N ILE A 309 24.09 -2.28 -22.51
CA ILE A 309 24.21 -3.50 -21.71
C ILE A 309 25.42 -3.34 -20.81
N VAL A 310 25.25 -3.69 -19.53
CA VAL A 310 26.34 -3.75 -18.56
C VAL A 310 26.52 -5.16 -18.01
N GLY A 311 27.69 -5.45 -17.45
CA GLY A 311 27.99 -6.78 -16.92
C GLY A 311 29.25 -6.86 -16.05
N TYR A 312 29.61 -8.11 -15.74
CA TYR A 312 30.80 -8.43 -14.96
C TYR A 312 32.09 -8.05 -15.69
N GLY A 313 33.16 -7.81 -14.93
CA GLY A 313 34.44 -7.39 -15.48
C GLY A 313 34.40 -6.02 -16.19
N GLY A 314 33.49 -5.14 -15.78
CA GLY A 314 33.32 -3.79 -16.34
C GLY A 314 32.75 -3.75 -17.75
N LEU A 315 32.02 -4.80 -18.15
CA LEU A 315 31.44 -4.89 -19.48
C LEU A 315 30.47 -3.74 -19.73
N ILE A 316 30.69 -2.99 -20.82
CA ILE A 316 29.75 -2.01 -21.35
C ILE A 316 29.65 -2.21 -22.85
N ILE A 317 28.47 -2.56 -23.33
CA ILE A 317 28.20 -2.71 -24.76
C ILE A 317 27.05 -1.79 -25.12
N LYS A 318 27.22 -1.00 -26.17
CA LYS A 318 26.25 0.00 -26.59
C LYS A 318 25.77 -0.22 -28.01
N THR A 319 24.59 0.29 -28.29
CA THR A 319 24.04 0.43 -29.64
C THR A 319 23.62 1.88 -29.88
N THR A 320 23.71 2.32 -31.13
CA THR A 320 23.29 3.64 -31.60
C THR A 320 22.28 3.57 -32.74
N ASN A 321 21.87 2.35 -33.10
CA ASN A 321 21.04 2.06 -34.25
C ASN A 321 19.94 1.05 -33.89
N GLN A 322 19.26 1.30 -32.76
CA GLN A 322 18.13 0.52 -32.26
C GLN A 322 18.50 -0.94 -31.97
N GLY A 323 19.74 -1.20 -31.57
CA GLY A 323 20.24 -2.55 -31.30
C GLY A 323 20.60 -3.35 -32.55
N ASN A 324 20.72 -2.77 -33.75
CA ASN A 324 21.15 -3.51 -34.95
C ASN A 324 22.60 -3.94 -34.85
N ASN A 325 23.47 -3.05 -34.38
CA ASN A 325 24.86 -3.35 -34.07
C ASN A 325 25.15 -2.97 -32.63
N TRP A 326 25.98 -3.79 -32.00
CA TRP A 326 26.44 -3.59 -30.63
C TRP A 326 27.95 -3.51 -30.65
N THR A 327 28.48 -2.47 -30.03
CA THR A 327 29.91 -2.22 -29.96
C THR A 327 30.30 -2.11 -28.50
N GLN A 328 31.34 -2.86 -28.12
CA GLN A 328 31.89 -2.71 -26.78
C GLN A 328 32.48 -1.30 -26.66
N SER A 329 32.10 -0.61 -25.59
CA SER A 329 32.74 0.66 -25.24
C SER A 329 34.18 0.38 -24.78
N PRO A 330 35.10 1.35 -24.88
CA PRO A 330 36.42 1.20 -24.28
C PRO A 330 36.34 0.68 -22.85
N ILE A 331 37.27 -0.20 -22.45
CA ILE A 331 37.31 -0.72 -21.08
C ILE A 331 37.64 0.45 -20.16
N LEU A 332 36.68 0.86 -19.33
CA LEU A 332 36.83 1.94 -18.36
C LEU A 332 37.10 1.44 -16.95
N THR A 333 36.67 0.21 -16.66
CA THR A 333 36.85 -0.45 -15.37
C THR A 333 36.90 -1.97 -15.60
N VAL A 334 37.45 -2.68 -14.63
CA VAL A 334 37.39 -4.15 -14.52
C VAL A 334 36.45 -4.59 -13.38
N SER A 335 35.83 -3.64 -12.69
CA SER A 335 34.86 -3.90 -11.61
C SER A 335 33.52 -4.35 -12.18
N ASP A 336 32.82 -5.24 -11.47
CA ASP A 336 31.53 -5.76 -11.93
C ASP A 336 30.47 -4.66 -11.92
N LEU A 337 29.78 -4.45 -13.05
CA LEU A 337 28.64 -3.55 -13.14
C LEU A 337 27.34 -4.35 -12.94
N TYR A 338 26.51 -3.90 -12.01
CA TYR A 338 25.28 -4.59 -11.62
C TYR A 338 24.03 -3.94 -12.19
N LYS A 339 24.03 -2.61 -12.35
CA LYS A 339 22.85 -1.85 -12.75
C LYS A 339 23.20 -0.76 -13.76
N ILE A 340 22.31 -0.58 -14.73
CA ILE A 340 22.27 0.55 -15.66
C ILE A 340 20.93 1.26 -15.52
N TYR A 341 20.95 2.59 -15.53
CA TYR A 341 19.75 3.43 -15.42
C TYR A 341 19.89 4.73 -16.22
N PHE A 342 18.86 5.11 -16.97
CA PHE A 342 18.79 6.38 -17.70
C PHE A 342 17.63 7.23 -17.12
N PRO A 343 17.90 8.25 -16.27
CA PRO A 343 16.86 9.19 -15.82
C PRO A 343 16.33 10.08 -16.95
N SER A 344 17.08 10.22 -18.05
CA SER A 344 16.69 10.98 -19.23
C SER A 344 17.33 10.39 -20.50
N ASP A 345 16.91 10.89 -21.67
CA ASP A 345 17.41 10.45 -22.98
C ASP A 345 18.92 10.68 -23.17
N GLN A 346 19.53 11.58 -22.40
CA GLN A 346 20.95 11.95 -22.51
C GLN A 346 21.80 11.44 -21.35
N ILE A 347 21.26 11.49 -20.12
CA ILE A 347 22.00 11.17 -18.91
C ILE A 347 21.74 9.72 -18.51
N GLY A 348 22.80 8.99 -18.22
CA GLY A 348 22.72 7.61 -17.75
C GLY A 348 23.83 7.26 -16.78
N TYR A 349 23.57 6.25 -15.97
CA TYR A 349 24.42 5.79 -14.88
C TYR A 349 24.58 4.28 -14.88
N ALA A 350 25.83 3.81 -14.84
CA ALA A 350 26.15 2.41 -14.58
C ALA A 350 26.84 2.33 -13.23
N ALA A 351 26.39 1.42 -12.37
CA ALA A 351 26.93 1.27 -11.03
C ALA A 351 27.16 -0.19 -10.66
N GLY A 352 28.14 -0.40 -9.79
CA GLY A 352 28.65 -1.73 -9.55
C GLY A 352 29.38 -1.91 -8.23
N LYS A 353 30.27 -2.89 -8.26
CA LYS A 353 31.04 -3.36 -7.12
C LYS A 353 32.04 -2.31 -6.63
N TYR A 354 32.20 -2.22 -5.31
CA TYR A 354 33.14 -1.33 -4.63
C TYR A 354 33.10 0.13 -5.08
N GLY A 355 31.89 0.68 -5.19
CA GLY A 355 31.67 2.09 -5.53
C GLY A 355 31.91 2.43 -7.00
N GLU A 356 32.12 1.43 -7.87
CA GLU A 356 32.26 1.66 -9.29
C GLU A 356 31.04 2.40 -9.84
N PHE A 357 31.26 3.57 -10.42
CA PHE A 357 30.22 4.47 -10.87
C PHE A 357 30.63 5.18 -12.15
N LEU A 358 29.83 5.00 -13.19
CA LEU A 358 30.07 5.57 -14.51
C LEU A 358 28.87 6.42 -14.91
N LYS A 359 29.14 7.52 -15.61
CA LYS A 359 28.13 8.41 -16.16
C LYS A 359 28.30 8.58 -17.67
N THR A 360 27.18 8.69 -18.35
CA THR A 360 27.10 9.18 -19.73
C THR A 360 26.27 10.45 -19.78
N THR A 361 26.61 11.35 -20.70
CA THR A 361 25.85 12.58 -20.99
C THR A 361 25.41 12.66 -22.44
N ASN A 362 25.58 11.57 -23.18
CA ASN A 362 25.27 11.48 -24.60
C ASN A 362 24.66 10.11 -24.93
N SER A 363 23.67 9.70 -24.12
CA SER A 363 22.83 8.51 -24.36
C SER A 363 23.61 7.19 -24.35
N GLY A 364 24.70 7.10 -23.57
CA GLY A 364 25.53 5.88 -23.50
C GLY A 364 26.57 5.77 -24.61
N ASN A 365 26.78 6.81 -25.43
CA ASN A 365 27.85 6.80 -26.43
C ASN A 365 29.23 6.83 -25.78
N ASN A 366 29.44 7.76 -24.86
CA ASN A 366 30.67 7.83 -24.10
C ASN A 366 30.32 7.70 -22.62
N TRP A 367 31.09 6.87 -21.94
CA TRP A 367 31.02 6.67 -20.51
C TRP A 367 32.28 7.26 -19.90
N PHE A 368 32.11 7.89 -18.75
CA PHE A 368 33.20 8.44 -17.98
C PHE A 368 33.09 7.84 -16.58
N SER A 369 34.22 7.34 -16.07
CA SER A 369 34.29 7.05 -14.65
C SER A 369 34.02 8.35 -13.92
N VAL A 370 33.13 8.27 -12.94
CA VAL A 370 32.84 9.36 -12.03
C VAL A 370 33.52 8.99 -10.73
N PRO A 371 34.73 9.51 -10.49
CA PRO A 371 35.43 9.25 -9.24
C PRO A 371 34.52 9.64 -8.10
N ASN A 372 34.40 8.75 -7.15
CA ASN A 372 33.66 9.00 -5.93
C ASN A 372 34.36 8.30 -4.77
N SER A 373 34.00 8.68 -3.56
CA SER A 373 34.60 8.18 -2.33
C SER A 373 33.91 6.92 -1.78
N ILE A 374 32.93 6.36 -2.50
CA ILE A 374 32.24 5.15 -2.05
C ILE A 374 33.11 3.93 -2.32
N THR A 375 33.17 3.03 -1.35
CA THR A 375 33.83 1.71 -1.47
C THR A 375 32.87 0.54 -1.29
N THR A 376 31.58 0.82 -1.06
CA THR A 376 30.51 -0.17 -0.92
C THR A 376 29.86 -0.50 -2.26
N ASN A 377 29.16 -1.64 -2.36
CA ASN A 377 28.54 -2.05 -3.62
C ASN A 377 27.26 -1.24 -3.91
N PHE A 378 27.13 -0.71 -5.13
CA PHE A 378 25.88 -0.17 -5.63
C PHE A 378 24.99 -1.30 -6.15
N VAL A 379 24.20 -1.90 -5.27
CA VAL A 379 23.25 -2.98 -5.65
C VAL A 379 21.91 -2.39 -6.12
N ASN A 380 21.53 -1.25 -5.56
CA ASN A 380 20.32 -0.52 -5.90
C ASN A 380 20.69 0.92 -6.26
N LEU A 381 20.18 1.40 -7.39
CA LEU A 381 20.47 2.74 -7.87
C LEU A 381 19.19 3.37 -8.40
N VAL A 382 18.88 4.56 -7.88
CA VAL A 382 17.73 5.36 -8.33
C VAL A 382 18.15 6.81 -8.46
N PHE A 383 17.73 7.41 -9.57
CA PHE A 383 17.84 8.84 -9.83
C PHE A 383 16.45 9.42 -10.03
N ILE A 384 16.17 10.53 -9.35
CA ILE A 384 14.89 11.26 -9.47
C ILE A 384 14.97 12.38 -10.52
N ASN A 385 16.20 12.75 -10.90
CA ASN A 385 16.52 13.66 -11.98
C ASN A 385 17.99 13.42 -12.40
N ASP A 386 18.47 14.18 -13.38
CA ASP A 386 19.82 14.04 -13.96
C ASP A 386 21.00 14.27 -13.00
N ASN A 387 20.77 14.73 -11.77
CA ASN A 387 21.86 15.05 -10.83
C ASN A 387 21.64 14.50 -9.42
N THR A 388 20.40 14.21 -9.03
CA THR A 388 20.04 13.80 -7.68
C THR A 388 19.77 12.31 -7.65
N GLY A 389 20.66 11.59 -6.97
CA GLY A 389 20.62 10.13 -6.86
C GLY A 389 20.86 9.67 -5.44
N PHE A 390 20.38 8.45 -5.16
CA PHE A 390 20.44 7.85 -3.84
C PHE A 390 20.92 6.40 -3.94
N THR A 391 21.70 5.99 -2.93
CA THR A 391 21.96 4.58 -2.62
C THR A 391 21.97 4.40 -1.09
N GLY A 392 21.43 3.28 -0.60
CA GLY A 392 21.34 3.00 0.84
C GLY A 392 22.56 2.27 1.40
N GLU A 393 22.86 2.49 2.69
CA GLU A 393 23.84 1.73 3.50
C GLU A 393 23.27 1.34 4.89
N TYR A 394 24.02 0.55 5.67
CA TYR A 394 23.62 0.04 6.99
C TYR A 394 23.45 1.14 8.06
N SER A 395 24.31 2.17 8.04
CA SER A 395 24.35 3.26 9.04
C SER A 395 24.18 4.66 8.43
N GLY A 396 23.63 4.75 7.22
CA GLY A 396 23.44 6.03 6.54
C GLY A 396 22.90 5.92 5.13
N VAL A 397 22.81 7.06 4.46
CA VAL A 397 22.43 7.18 3.05
C VAL A 397 23.52 7.93 2.34
N TYR A 398 23.95 7.40 1.20
CA TYR A 398 24.75 8.19 0.28
C TYR A 398 23.82 8.97 -0.62
N LYS A 399 24.05 10.28 -0.63
CA LYS A 399 23.34 11.21 -1.50
C LYS A 399 24.33 11.85 -2.44
N THR A 400 23.91 11.98 -3.69
CA THR A 400 24.57 12.87 -4.63
C THR A 400 23.58 13.91 -5.12
N THR A 401 24.04 15.14 -5.28
CA THR A 401 23.31 16.25 -5.91
C THR A 401 24.01 16.74 -7.17
N ASN A 402 25.12 16.10 -7.53
CA ASN A 402 25.98 16.49 -8.64
C ASN A 402 26.22 15.30 -9.59
N GLY A 403 25.25 14.39 -9.68
CA GLY A 403 25.24 13.29 -10.63
C GLY A 403 26.32 12.25 -10.35
N GLY A 404 26.57 11.97 -9.07
CA GLY A 404 27.48 10.94 -8.59
C GLY A 404 28.94 11.37 -8.41
N MET A 405 29.31 12.60 -8.76
CA MET A 405 30.69 13.09 -8.61
C MET A 405 31.13 13.14 -7.16
N ASN A 406 30.23 13.56 -6.28
CA ASN A 406 30.40 13.38 -4.85
C ASN A 406 29.18 12.66 -4.36
N TRP A 407 29.43 11.56 -3.67
CA TRP A 407 28.46 10.95 -2.81
C TRP A 407 28.85 11.32 -1.40
N ILE A 408 28.04 12.16 -0.80
CA ILE A 408 28.23 12.50 0.60
C ILE A 408 27.58 11.35 1.34
N MET A 409 28.41 10.58 2.04
CA MET A 409 27.88 9.72 3.09
C MET A 409 27.33 10.68 4.12
N HIS A 410 26.02 10.71 4.23
CA HIS A 410 25.40 11.30 5.40
C HIS A 410 25.46 10.22 6.47
N SER A 411 26.70 9.97 6.94
CA SER A 411 27.01 9.09 8.04
C SER A 411 26.66 9.84 9.31
N THR A 412 26.09 9.11 10.23
CA THR A 412 25.91 9.57 11.60
C THR A 412 27.24 9.51 12.37
N GLY A 413 28.28 8.85 11.85
CA GLY A 413 29.56 8.68 12.55
C GLY A 413 29.48 7.69 13.72
N THR A 414 28.33 7.07 13.91
CA THR A 414 28.04 6.21 15.07
C THR A 414 28.43 4.75 14.82
N GLY A 415 28.23 4.26 13.59
CA GLY A 415 28.32 2.83 13.29
C GLY A 415 27.14 2.00 13.81
N SER A 416 26.26 2.63 14.60
CA SER A 416 25.14 2.01 15.30
C SER A 416 23.83 2.50 14.70
N LYS A 417 22.79 1.66 14.81
CA LYS A 417 21.48 1.91 14.20
C LYS A 417 20.89 3.23 14.69
N ILE A 418 20.33 4.00 13.76
CA ILE A 418 19.60 5.24 14.08
C ILE A 418 18.25 4.89 14.71
N THR A 419 17.97 5.41 15.90
CA THR A 419 16.73 5.18 16.66
C THR A 419 15.80 6.38 16.63
N GLY A 420 16.33 7.59 16.50
CA GLY A 420 15.55 8.81 16.31
C GLY A 420 16.27 9.82 15.43
N LEU A 421 15.52 10.53 14.58
CA LEU A 421 16.04 11.61 13.74
C LEU A 421 14.96 12.69 13.59
N HIS A 422 15.32 13.94 13.88
CA HIS A 422 14.43 15.09 13.75
C HIS A 422 15.17 16.30 13.20
N PHE A 423 14.65 16.90 12.13
CA PHE A 423 15.12 18.18 11.59
C PHE A 423 14.19 19.32 12.02
N TYR A 424 14.78 20.47 12.34
CA TYR A 424 14.12 21.72 12.69
C TYR A 424 14.77 22.89 11.94
N ASP A 425 14.17 24.07 12.01
CA ASP A 425 14.61 25.27 11.28
C ASP A 425 14.75 25.04 9.75
N ASN A 426 13.74 24.37 9.18
CA ASN A 426 13.53 24.12 7.75
C ASN A 426 14.79 24.09 6.86
N PRO A 427 15.41 22.91 6.66
CA PRO A 427 15.70 21.84 7.60
C PRO A 427 17.18 21.94 8.00
N VAL A 428 17.63 23.11 8.48
CA VAL A 428 19.05 23.40 8.69
C VAL A 428 19.59 22.64 9.90
N ASN A 429 18.84 22.62 10.99
CA ASN A 429 19.29 21.96 12.21
C ASN A 429 18.61 20.60 12.38
N GLY A 430 19.25 19.67 13.08
CA GLY A 430 18.63 18.39 13.37
C GLY A 430 19.30 17.68 14.52
N ILE A 431 18.54 16.82 15.21
CA ILE A 431 19.01 15.95 16.26
C ILE A 431 18.83 14.50 15.82
N LEU A 432 19.84 13.69 16.06
CA LEU A 432 19.84 12.26 15.83
C LEU A 432 20.19 11.56 17.13
N ILE A 433 19.53 10.46 17.39
CA ILE A 433 19.83 9.57 18.50
C ILE A 433 20.00 8.17 17.90
N ASP A 434 21.05 7.48 18.30
CA ASP A 434 21.32 6.11 17.87
C ASP A 434 20.98 5.09 18.97
N GLU A 435 21.13 3.82 18.66
CA GLU A 435 20.86 2.74 19.60
C GLU A 435 21.83 2.72 20.77
N GLU A 436 23.04 3.27 20.66
CA GLU A 436 23.97 3.34 21.80
C GLU A 436 23.69 4.53 22.74
N GLY A 437 22.69 5.36 22.42
CA GLY A 437 22.33 6.53 23.20
C GLY A 437 23.13 7.78 22.87
N ARG A 438 23.95 7.78 21.84
CA ARG A 438 24.63 9.01 21.39
C ARG A 438 23.60 9.96 20.82
N VAL A 439 23.66 11.22 21.26
CA VAL A 439 22.85 12.30 20.73
C VAL A 439 23.74 13.18 19.87
N LEU A 440 23.43 13.22 18.58
CA LEU A 440 24.15 13.97 17.59
C LEU A 440 23.32 15.15 17.09
N LYS A 441 23.99 16.25 16.77
CA LYS A 441 23.38 17.43 16.20
C LYS A 441 23.98 17.75 14.84
N THR A 442 23.11 18.10 13.90
CA THR A 442 23.47 18.76 12.65
C THR A 442 22.99 20.21 12.68
N THR A 443 23.72 21.07 11.99
CA THR A 443 23.36 22.48 11.73
C THR A 443 23.45 22.80 10.24
N ASN A 444 23.48 21.75 9.42
CA ASN A 444 23.66 21.80 7.96
C ASN A 444 22.87 20.69 7.26
N THR A 445 21.60 20.48 7.65
CA THR A 445 20.67 19.59 6.93
C THR A 445 21.17 18.13 6.83
N GLY A 446 21.91 17.68 7.85
CA GLY A 446 22.41 16.31 7.94
C GLY A 446 23.67 16.07 7.14
N ASP A 447 24.31 17.12 6.60
CA ASP A 447 25.62 17.03 5.95
C ASP A 447 26.69 16.58 6.95
N SER A 448 26.59 17.00 8.22
CA SER A 448 27.44 16.51 9.31
C SER A 448 26.69 16.40 10.63
N TRP A 449 27.09 15.43 11.44
CA TRP A 449 26.55 15.16 12.77
C TRP A 449 27.67 15.23 13.82
N ILE A 450 27.45 15.99 14.88
CA ILE A 450 28.37 16.13 16.00
C ILE A 450 27.70 15.56 17.23
N GLU A 451 28.30 14.52 17.81
CA GLU A 451 27.89 14.06 19.14
C GLU A 451 28.11 15.19 20.13
N TYR A 452 27.06 15.54 20.85
CA TYR A 452 27.11 16.68 21.76
C TYR A 452 26.48 16.39 23.13
N SER A 453 25.99 15.16 23.32
CA SER A 453 25.52 14.60 24.58
C SER A 453 25.16 13.12 24.40
N THR A 454 24.84 12.45 25.50
CA THR A 454 24.39 11.06 25.50
C THR A 454 23.12 10.91 26.34
N VAL A 455 22.20 10.07 25.88
CA VAL A 455 21.11 9.55 26.68
C VAL A 455 21.71 8.57 27.69
N PRO A 456 21.40 8.67 28.99
CA PRO A 456 22.00 7.82 30.02
C PRO A 456 21.34 6.42 30.07
N VAL A 457 21.36 5.69 28.95
CA VAL A 457 20.81 4.34 28.83
C VAL A 457 21.79 3.26 29.32
N PHE A 458 21.27 2.14 29.82
CA PHE A 458 22.08 1.02 30.32
C PHE A 458 22.50 0.01 29.24
N ILE A 459 21.67 -0.23 28.23
CA ILE A 459 21.92 -1.20 27.16
C ILE A 459 21.91 -0.49 25.81
N SER A 460 20.76 0.05 25.45
CA SER A 460 20.56 0.76 24.19
C SER A 460 19.34 1.66 24.29
N VAL A 461 19.18 2.61 23.37
CA VAL A 461 17.94 3.37 23.21
C VAL A 461 16.92 2.50 22.48
N LYS A 462 15.77 2.29 23.12
CA LYS A 462 14.65 1.53 22.53
C LYS A 462 13.78 2.40 21.63
N SER A 463 13.46 3.60 22.08
CA SER A 463 12.54 4.51 21.40
C SER A 463 12.87 5.97 21.72
N VAL A 464 12.62 6.85 20.76
CA VAL A 464 12.88 8.29 20.84
C VAL A 464 11.64 9.03 20.38
N SER A 465 11.23 10.06 21.12
CA SER A 465 10.14 10.95 20.74
C SER A 465 10.56 12.42 20.87
N PHE A 466 10.46 13.16 19.76
CA PHE A 466 10.75 14.59 19.70
C PHE A 466 9.44 15.36 19.93
N ALA A 467 9.17 15.68 21.19
CA ALA A 467 7.88 16.21 21.63
C ALA A 467 7.70 17.68 21.24
N GLU A 468 8.77 18.46 21.34
CA GLU A 468 8.83 19.86 20.92
C GLU A 468 10.24 20.17 20.41
N GLU A 469 10.42 21.34 19.80
CA GLU A 469 11.71 21.75 19.25
C GLU A 469 12.87 21.65 20.26
N ASN A 470 12.58 21.81 21.56
CA ASN A 470 13.55 21.69 22.65
C ASN A 470 13.40 20.43 23.50
N ILE A 471 12.29 19.70 23.38
CA ILE A 471 11.93 18.64 24.32
C ILE A 471 12.00 17.30 23.63
N ILE A 472 12.89 16.43 24.11
CA ILE A 472 13.12 15.09 23.58
C ILE A 472 12.96 14.11 24.71
N TYR A 473 12.31 12.99 24.43
CA TYR A 473 12.25 11.85 25.32
C TYR A 473 12.92 10.65 24.67
N ALA A 474 13.55 9.81 25.50
CA ALA A 474 14.17 8.57 25.09
C ALA A 474 13.93 7.49 26.14
N SER A 475 13.71 6.26 25.72
CA SER A 475 13.63 5.10 26.60
C SER A 475 14.81 4.18 26.40
N ASP A 476 15.23 3.48 27.46
CA ASP A 476 16.21 2.41 27.33
C ASP A 476 15.58 1.08 26.87
N ASP A 477 16.44 0.15 26.44
CA ASP A 477 16.13 -1.26 26.16
C ASP A 477 16.69 -2.20 27.24
N ALA A 478 16.69 -1.77 28.51
CA ALA A 478 17.21 -2.56 29.61
C ALA A 478 16.39 -3.85 29.81
N ILE A 479 17.09 -4.92 30.23
CA ILE A 479 16.49 -6.24 30.47
C ILE A 479 15.77 -6.29 31.83
N ILE A 480 16.07 -5.36 32.74
CA ILE A 480 15.38 -5.18 34.02
C ILE A 480 15.39 -3.68 34.36
N ASN A 481 14.24 -3.13 34.73
CA ASN A 481 14.05 -1.73 35.15
C ASN A 481 14.36 -0.69 34.05
N ALA A 482 13.64 -0.76 32.94
CA ALA A 482 13.82 0.19 31.86
C ALA A 482 13.46 1.63 32.28
N GLU A 483 14.36 2.57 32.02
CA GLU A 483 14.20 3.98 32.36
C GLU A 483 13.73 4.84 31.17
N LEU A 484 13.06 5.95 31.51
CA LEU A 484 12.70 7.01 30.58
C LEU A 484 13.46 8.30 30.92
N PHE A 485 14.00 8.92 29.89
CA PHE A 485 14.78 10.15 29.99
C PHE A 485 14.09 11.29 29.23
N LYS A 486 14.16 12.48 29.81
CA LYS A 486 13.71 13.74 29.21
C LYS A 486 14.86 14.70 29.07
N SER A 487 14.96 15.33 27.91
CA SER A 487 15.74 16.54 27.69
C SER A 487 14.81 17.71 27.40
N THR A 488 15.12 18.88 27.96
CA THR A 488 14.41 20.15 27.68
C THR A 488 15.28 21.15 26.91
N ASN A 489 16.43 20.69 26.41
CA ASN A 489 17.43 21.50 25.71
C ASN A 489 18.01 20.74 24.52
N ARG A 490 17.12 20.14 23.70
CA ARG A 490 17.42 19.42 22.44
C ARG A 490 18.22 18.15 22.59
N GLY A 491 18.28 17.57 23.77
CA GLY A 491 19.07 16.39 24.05
C GLY A 491 20.40 16.72 24.73
N LEU A 492 20.73 17.99 25.01
CA LEU A 492 22.02 18.35 25.64
C LEU A 492 22.13 17.78 27.07
N ASN A 493 21.09 17.93 27.89
CA ASN A 493 21.01 17.35 29.22
C ASN A 493 19.78 16.44 29.32
N TRP A 494 19.93 15.33 30.03
CA TRP A 494 18.88 14.33 30.24
C TRP A 494 18.62 14.14 31.72
N PHE A 495 17.35 13.97 32.07
CA PHE A 495 16.89 13.68 33.43
C PHE A 495 15.98 12.47 33.39
N SER A 496 16.15 11.54 34.33
CA SER A 496 15.23 10.41 34.49
C SER A 496 13.87 10.96 34.93
N VAL A 497 12.84 10.60 34.18
CA VAL A 497 11.43 10.94 34.45
C VAL A 497 10.63 9.71 34.89
N SER A 498 11.36 8.70 35.33
CA SER A 498 10.84 7.47 35.89
C SER A 498 10.92 7.56 37.43
N HIS A 499 9.89 8.07 38.12
CA HIS A 499 9.85 8.11 39.60
C HIS A 499 8.78 7.21 40.26
N TYR A 500 9.23 6.42 41.24
CA TYR A 500 8.49 5.71 42.31
C TYR A 500 8.09 4.23 42.18
N ASN A 501 8.18 3.56 41.03
CA ASN A 501 8.16 2.08 40.94
C ASN A 501 8.70 1.72 39.56
N ASN A 502 9.74 0.88 39.47
CA ASN A 502 10.37 0.48 38.20
C ASN A 502 9.31 0.20 37.12
N PHE A 503 9.33 1.00 36.06
CA PHE A 503 8.16 1.27 35.22
C PHE A 503 7.86 0.15 34.24
N PHE A 504 8.92 -0.46 33.73
CA PHE A 504 8.86 -1.61 32.86
C PHE A 504 10.01 -2.54 33.19
N TYR A 505 9.72 -3.84 33.17
CA TYR A 505 10.70 -4.89 33.33
C TYR A 505 11.60 -4.99 32.10
N TRP A 506 11.08 -4.65 30.92
CA TRP A 506 11.83 -4.58 29.66
C TRP A 506 11.67 -3.24 28.95
N GLY A 507 12.56 -2.99 27.99
CA GLY A 507 12.57 -1.77 27.17
C GLY A 507 11.19 -1.34 26.69
N CYS A 508 10.92 -0.04 26.77
CA CYS A 508 9.61 0.51 26.45
C CYS A 508 9.63 1.35 25.17
N ILE A 509 8.47 1.48 24.53
CA ILE A 509 8.25 2.34 23.37
C ILE A 509 7.51 3.58 23.84
N ILE A 510 7.95 4.75 23.39
CA ILE A 510 7.42 6.03 23.85
C ILE A 510 6.84 6.83 22.69
N ASP A 511 5.87 7.67 23.02
CA ASP A 511 5.37 8.69 22.13
C ASP A 511 4.87 9.91 22.91
N PHE A 512 5.45 11.08 22.63
CA PHE A 512 5.15 12.34 23.27
C PHE A 512 4.58 13.32 22.26
N ILE A 513 3.41 13.87 22.60
CA ILE A 513 2.65 14.77 21.73
C ILE A 513 3.18 16.21 21.89
N ASN A 514 3.61 16.53 23.10
CA ASN A 514 4.19 17.82 23.47
C ASN A 514 5.06 17.64 24.73
N GLY A 515 5.65 18.73 25.21
CA GLY A 515 6.58 18.74 26.32
C GLY A 515 6.03 18.22 27.65
N ASN A 516 4.70 18.14 27.79
CA ASN A 516 4.02 17.75 29.02
C ASN A 516 3.22 16.45 28.88
N THR A 517 2.71 16.14 27.69
CA THR A 517 1.83 14.98 27.47
C THR A 517 2.54 13.93 26.65
N GLY A 518 2.64 12.72 27.21
CA GLY A 518 3.22 11.60 26.51
C GLY A 518 2.86 10.26 27.12
N PHE A 519 3.23 9.23 26.40
CA PHE A 519 2.83 7.86 26.65
C PHE A 519 4.04 6.95 26.54
N ALA A 520 4.05 5.92 27.38
CA ALA A 520 5.07 4.88 27.35
C ALA A 520 4.38 3.52 27.41
N MET A 521 4.91 2.55 26.66
CA MET A 521 4.33 1.23 26.55
C MET A 521 5.42 0.17 26.70
N GLY A 522 5.17 -0.82 27.54
CA GLY A 522 6.12 -1.90 27.83
C GLY A 522 5.47 -2.97 28.70
N GLU A 523 6.29 -3.80 29.33
CA GLU A 523 5.83 -4.93 30.15
C GLU A 523 6.27 -4.78 31.61
N ASP A 524 5.44 -5.17 32.57
CA ASP A 524 5.79 -5.23 33.99
C ASP A 524 6.45 -6.56 34.38
N GLU A 525 6.78 -6.72 35.67
CA GLU A 525 7.47 -7.91 36.20
C GLU A 525 6.69 -9.23 36.06
N ASP A 526 5.37 -9.14 35.89
CA ASP A 526 4.45 -10.26 35.72
C ASP A 526 4.12 -10.52 34.24
N PHE A 527 4.86 -9.89 33.31
CA PHE A 527 4.62 -9.92 31.86
C PHE A 527 3.25 -9.35 31.46
N ASN A 528 2.71 -8.42 32.25
CA ASN A 528 1.57 -7.63 31.82
C ASN A 528 2.01 -6.46 30.96
N THR A 529 1.27 -6.21 29.90
CA THR A 529 1.47 -5.06 29.04
C THR A 529 0.79 -3.84 29.64
N LEU A 530 1.58 -2.79 29.86
CA LEU A 530 1.16 -1.57 30.53
C LEU A 530 1.35 -0.37 29.59
N VAL A 531 0.38 0.53 29.61
CA VAL A 531 0.49 1.85 28.99
C VAL A 531 0.51 2.89 30.08
N LEU A 532 1.55 3.67 30.12
CA LEU A 532 1.70 4.81 31.01
C LEU A 532 1.36 6.09 30.26
N LYS A 533 0.76 7.04 30.98
CA LYS A 533 0.50 8.39 30.50
C LYS A 533 1.04 9.41 31.50
N THR A 534 1.70 10.43 31.00
CA THR A 534 2.01 11.65 31.75
C THR A 534 1.29 12.85 31.13
N THR A 535 0.99 13.85 31.96
CA THR A 535 0.47 15.17 31.55
C THR A 535 1.27 16.33 32.14
N ASP A 536 2.35 16.01 32.86
CA ASP A 536 3.26 16.94 33.54
C ASP A 536 4.72 16.70 33.15
N GLY A 537 4.91 16.12 31.95
CA GLY A 537 6.21 15.94 31.32
C GLY A 537 7.08 14.89 32.00
N GLY A 538 6.44 13.85 32.53
CA GLY A 538 7.08 12.72 33.19
C GLY A 538 7.34 12.92 34.68
N THR A 539 6.76 13.95 35.31
CA THR A 539 6.86 14.12 36.77
C THR A 539 5.98 13.09 37.49
N SER A 540 4.82 12.78 36.92
CA SER A 540 3.94 11.70 37.35
C SER A 540 3.39 10.92 36.15
N TRP A 541 3.07 9.65 36.41
CA TRP A 541 2.53 8.73 35.43
C TRP A 541 1.28 8.05 35.98
N SER A 542 0.22 8.02 35.17
CA SER A 542 -0.94 7.16 35.39
C SER A 542 -0.80 5.91 34.52
N SER A 543 -1.10 4.73 35.07
CA SER A 543 -1.01 3.48 34.34
C SER A 543 -2.38 2.95 33.88
N TYR A 544 -2.37 2.28 32.75
CA TYR A 544 -3.47 1.50 32.21
C TYR A 544 -2.97 0.09 31.90
N LEU A 545 -3.54 -0.89 32.57
CA LEU A 545 -3.24 -2.30 32.35
C LEU A 545 -3.98 -2.79 31.11
N MET A 546 -3.25 -3.15 30.05
CA MET A 546 -3.86 -3.69 28.83
C MET A 546 -4.19 -5.19 28.97
N GLY A 547 -3.36 -5.94 29.69
CA GLY A 547 -3.54 -7.37 29.94
C GLY A 547 -2.23 -8.16 29.94
N THR A 548 -2.31 -9.45 30.21
CA THR A 548 -1.17 -10.38 30.25
C THR A 548 -0.71 -10.80 28.86
N PHE A 549 0.61 -10.88 28.63
CA PHE A 549 1.24 -11.42 27.41
C PHE A 549 0.80 -10.75 26.09
N ILE A 550 0.53 -9.45 26.11
CA ILE A 550 0.21 -8.69 24.90
C ILE A 550 1.51 -8.13 24.32
N SER A 551 2.15 -8.86 23.41
CA SER A 551 3.34 -8.35 22.73
C SER A 551 2.94 -7.20 21.79
N LEU A 552 3.37 -5.98 22.14
CA LEU A 552 3.11 -4.74 21.40
C LEU A 552 4.44 -4.17 20.86
N THR A 553 4.35 -3.44 19.76
CA THR A 553 5.49 -3.10 18.90
C THR A 553 5.60 -1.62 18.57
N ASN A 554 4.52 -0.85 18.74
CA ASN A 554 4.52 0.59 18.50
C ASN A 554 3.37 1.28 19.24
N ILE A 555 3.60 2.52 19.68
CA ILE A 555 2.58 3.45 20.17
C ILE A 555 2.74 4.78 19.41
N ASN A 556 1.64 5.41 19.01
CA ASN A 556 1.64 6.67 18.28
C ASN A 556 0.35 7.47 18.50
N PHE A 557 0.46 8.74 18.83
CA PHE A 557 -0.61 9.69 19.04
C PHE A 557 -0.63 10.71 17.91
N ILE A 558 -1.85 11.00 17.44
CA ILE A 558 -2.09 11.96 16.37
C ILE A 558 -2.35 13.36 16.95
N ASN A 559 -2.87 13.41 18.16
CA ASN A 559 -3.15 14.61 18.94
C ASN A 559 -3.36 14.22 20.41
N ASP A 560 -3.57 15.22 21.28
CA ASP A 560 -3.74 15.06 22.74
C ASP A 560 -4.81 14.05 23.17
N TYR A 561 -5.75 13.69 22.29
CA TYR A 561 -6.88 12.82 22.60
C TYR A 561 -6.82 11.46 21.90
N SER A 562 -6.21 11.39 20.71
CA SER A 562 -6.29 10.22 19.82
C SER A 562 -4.94 9.56 19.64
N GLY A 563 -4.86 8.29 19.99
CA GLY A 563 -3.64 7.49 19.85
C GLY A 563 -3.90 6.04 19.51
N PHE A 564 -2.86 5.38 19.02
CA PHE A 564 -2.84 4.04 18.46
C PHE A 564 -1.69 3.25 19.06
N ILE A 565 -1.95 1.98 19.31
CA ILE A 565 -0.94 1.01 19.66
C ILE A 565 -1.05 -0.14 18.69
N THR A 566 0.08 -0.68 18.22
CA THR A 566 0.10 -1.88 17.39
C THR A 566 0.93 -2.98 18.02
N GLY A 567 0.71 -4.24 17.60
CA GLY A 567 1.43 -5.36 18.17
C GLY A 567 1.33 -6.68 17.40
N ALA A 568 1.92 -7.71 18.00
CA ALA A 568 1.87 -9.07 17.49
C ALA A 568 0.45 -9.62 17.43
N GLY A 569 0.18 -10.53 16.49
CA GLY A 569 -1.18 -10.99 16.21
C GLY A 569 -2.04 -9.92 15.51
N GLY A 570 -1.39 -8.95 14.85
CA GLY A 570 -2.03 -7.82 14.18
C GLY A 570 -2.87 -6.96 15.10
N ARG A 571 -2.55 -6.91 16.39
CA ARG A 571 -3.31 -6.11 17.35
C ARG A 571 -3.18 -4.63 17.02
N ILE A 572 -4.30 -3.93 17.05
CA ILE A 572 -4.35 -2.47 17.07
C ILE A 572 -5.23 -2.07 18.24
N TYR A 573 -4.82 -1.09 19.03
CA TYR A 573 -5.67 -0.45 20.03
C TYR A 573 -5.75 1.03 19.72
N LYS A 574 -6.91 1.63 19.93
CA LYS A 574 -7.15 3.06 19.79
C LYS A 574 -7.63 3.65 21.11
N THR A 575 -7.15 4.83 21.42
CA THR A 575 -7.76 5.72 22.41
C THR A 575 -8.31 6.96 21.72
N SER A 576 -9.40 7.51 22.27
CA SER A 576 -10.00 8.80 21.88
C SER A 576 -10.17 9.74 23.07
N ASN A 577 -9.66 9.33 24.23
CA ASN A 577 -9.76 10.05 25.50
C ASN A 577 -8.39 10.17 26.19
N SER A 578 -7.37 10.44 25.38
CA SER A 578 -6.00 10.70 25.83
C SER A 578 -5.41 9.51 26.58
N GLY A 579 -5.59 8.28 26.09
CA GLY A 579 -5.04 7.06 26.68
C GLY A 579 -5.63 6.64 28.02
N THR A 580 -6.74 7.25 28.45
CA THR A 580 -7.45 6.84 29.68
C THR A 580 -8.08 5.46 29.50
N ASN A 581 -8.63 5.19 28.32
CA ASN A 581 -9.11 3.88 27.91
C ASN A 581 -8.57 3.54 26.52
N TRP A 582 -8.34 2.24 26.29
CA TRP A 582 -7.89 1.69 25.01
C TRP A 582 -8.89 0.65 24.51
N TYR A 583 -9.31 0.82 23.27
CA TYR A 583 -10.27 -0.06 22.62
C TYR A 583 -9.57 -0.79 21.49
N SER A 584 -9.67 -2.12 21.49
CA SER A 584 -9.16 -2.93 20.40
C SER A 584 -9.83 -2.52 19.09
N GLN A 585 -9.02 -2.34 18.06
CA GLN A 585 -9.41 -2.07 16.69
C GLN A 585 -9.18 -3.32 15.86
N THR A 586 -10.11 -3.61 14.97
CA THR A 586 -9.92 -4.68 13.99
C THR A 586 -8.92 -4.21 12.94
N SER A 587 -7.78 -4.89 12.86
CA SER A 587 -6.73 -4.63 11.86
C SER A 587 -6.93 -5.39 10.55
N GLY A 588 -7.74 -6.45 10.58
CA GLY A 588 -7.93 -7.36 9.45
C GLY A 588 -6.71 -8.25 9.14
N THR A 589 -5.76 -8.41 10.07
CA THR A 589 -4.57 -9.25 9.90
C THR A 589 -4.11 -9.83 11.25
N ASN A 590 -3.42 -10.97 11.21
CA ASN A 590 -2.71 -11.54 12.37
C ASN A 590 -1.20 -11.27 12.31
N ASN A 591 -0.72 -10.63 11.25
CA ASN A 591 0.70 -10.34 11.07
C ASN A 591 1.14 -9.32 12.12
N ILE A 592 2.37 -9.46 12.60
CA ILE A 592 2.96 -8.47 13.51
C ILE A 592 3.00 -7.13 12.79
N LEU A 593 2.28 -6.14 13.32
CA LEU A 593 2.35 -4.75 12.87
C LEU A 593 3.54 -4.13 13.60
N ASN A 594 4.43 -3.41 12.91
CA ASN A 594 5.69 -2.91 13.47
C ASN A 594 5.72 -1.39 13.63
N SER A 595 4.90 -0.65 12.87
CA SER A 595 4.92 0.81 12.88
C SER A 595 3.60 1.39 12.42
N THR A 596 3.32 2.63 12.83
CA THR A 596 2.21 3.43 12.34
C THR A 596 2.68 4.82 11.89
N PHE A 597 1.94 5.41 10.96
CA PHE A 597 2.17 6.77 10.47
C PHE A 597 0.85 7.43 10.13
N PHE A 598 0.60 8.64 10.63
CA PHE A 598 -0.61 9.40 10.31
C PHE A 598 -0.27 10.67 9.54
N LYS A 599 -0.96 10.87 8.40
CA LYS A 599 -0.93 12.14 7.65
C LYS A 599 -1.77 13.21 8.34
N ASN A 600 -2.88 12.79 8.97
CA ASN A 600 -3.78 13.64 9.76
C ASN A 600 -4.63 12.74 10.68
N SER A 601 -5.52 13.34 11.48
CA SER A 601 -6.40 12.62 12.43
C SER A 601 -7.30 11.55 11.81
N LEU A 602 -7.48 11.57 10.49
CA LEU A 602 -8.34 10.63 9.76
C LEU A 602 -7.53 9.65 8.92
N THR A 603 -6.42 10.08 8.31
CA THR A 603 -5.64 9.26 7.38
C THR A 603 -4.36 8.76 8.01
N GLY A 604 -4.24 7.46 8.23
CA GLY A 604 -3.04 6.82 8.76
C GLY A 604 -2.75 5.47 8.15
N TYR A 605 -1.55 4.96 8.39
CA TYR A 605 -0.97 3.76 7.80
C TYR A 605 -0.31 2.93 8.90
N ALA A 606 -0.41 1.60 8.83
CA ALA A 606 0.27 0.69 9.75
C ALA A 606 1.03 -0.36 8.94
N ALA A 607 2.34 -0.47 9.12
CA ALA A 607 3.16 -1.42 8.37
C ALA A 607 3.62 -2.56 9.28
N GLY A 608 3.65 -3.79 8.75
CA GLY A 608 3.97 -5.01 9.50
C GLY A 608 4.71 -6.06 8.67
N ASN A 609 4.98 -7.22 9.27
CA ASN A 609 5.68 -8.33 8.63
C ASN A 609 4.95 -8.82 7.36
N TYR A 610 5.69 -9.53 6.49
CA TYR A 610 5.16 -10.14 5.27
C TYR A 610 4.53 -9.14 4.28
N GLY A 611 5.11 -7.93 4.23
CA GLY A 611 4.64 -6.85 3.35
C GLY A 611 3.33 -6.21 3.79
N THR A 612 2.85 -6.45 5.03
CA THR A 612 1.58 -5.92 5.51
C THR A 612 1.60 -4.39 5.55
N ILE A 613 0.62 -3.75 4.91
CA ILE A 613 0.36 -2.30 4.98
C ILE A 613 -1.13 -2.14 5.19
N LEU A 614 -1.53 -1.49 6.28
CA LEU A 614 -2.89 -1.04 6.56
C LEU A 614 -2.96 0.47 6.31
N LYS A 615 -4.16 0.97 6.00
CA LYS A 615 -4.52 2.38 5.88
C LYS A 615 -5.88 2.59 6.50
N THR A 616 -6.00 3.56 7.39
CA THR A 616 -7.30 4.12 7.75
C THR A 616 -7.50 5.47 7.07
N THR A 617 -8.74 5.79 6.70
CA THR A 617 -9.18 7.14 6.29
C THR A 617 -10.20 7.73 7.25
N THR A 618 -10.49 7.03 8.35
CA THR A 618 -11.45 7.42 9.40
C THR A 618 -10.80 7.62 10.77
N GLY A 619 -9.46 7.59 10.83
CA GLY A 619 -8.74 7.66 12.09
C GLY A 619 -9.00 6.43 12.94
N GLY A 620 -9.13 5.26 12.32
CA GLY A 620 -9.47 4.01 12.99
C GLY A 620 -10.85 3.99 13.65
N ASP A 621 -11.75 4.93 13.36
CA ASP A 621 -13.14 4.83 13.82
C ASP A 621 -13.95 3.92 12.91
N LEU A 622 -14.78 3.07 13.53
CA LEU A 622 -15.82 2.28 12.88
C LEU A 622 -17.08 3.15 12.77
N PHE A 623 -17.44 3.58 11.56
CA PHE A 623 -18.81 3.98 11.26
C PHE A 623 -19.69 2.73 11.13
N THR A 624 -19.85 1.98 12.23
CA THR A 624 -20.81 0.88 12.31
C THR A 624 -22.06 1.39 13.02
N GLY A 625 -22.93 2.02 12.23
CA GLY A 625 -24.29 2.32 12.62
C GLY A 625 -25.14 2.48 11.37
N LEU A 626 -26.12 1.59 11.18
CA LEU A 626 -27.22 1.81 10.25
C LEU A 626 -27.84 3.18 10.53
N TYR A 627 -27.51 4.18 9.72
CA TYR A 627 -28.38 5.32 9.53
C TYR A 627 -29.19 5.05 8.27
N ASN A 628 -30.49 4.80 8.45
CA ASN A 628 -31.45 4.79 7.36
C ASN A 628 -31.23 6.06 6.50
N ILE A 629 -30.84 5.86 5.24
CA ILE A 629 -30.53 6.91 4.25
C ILE A 629 -31.74 7.75 3.80
N ASN A 630 -32.83 7.76 4.57
CA ASN A 630 -34.01 8.58 4.28
C ASN A 630 -34.36 9.60 5.36
N GLU A 631 -33.46 9.92 6.30
CA GLU A 631 -33.55 11.21 7.02
C GLU A 631 -32.16 11.79 7.31
N ASN A 632 -31.95 13.06 6.93
CA ASN A 632 -30.95 14.01 7.46
C ASN A 632 -29.83 14.52 6.53
N ILE A 633 -30.03 14.55 5.21
CA ILE A 633 -29.63 15.77 4.50
C ILE A 633 -30.83 16.71 4.63
N PRO A 634 -30.73 17.78 5.43
CA PRO A 634 -31.80 18.77 5.52
C PRO A 634 -32.13 19.32 4.14
N ASP A 635 -33.40 19.53 3.80
CA ASP A 635 -33.75 20.14 2.51
C ASP A 635 -33.35 21.62 2.42
N ALA A 636 -33.12 22.24 3.57
CA ALA A 636 -32.75 23.64 3.69
C ALA A 636 -31.81 23.88 4.86
N PHE A 637 -31.05 24.96 4.78
CA PHE A 637 -30.28 25.44 5.92
C PHE A 637 -31.23 25.80 7.07
N ALA A 638 -30.91 25.37 8.29
CA ALA A 638 -31.70 25.75 9.46
C ALA A 638 -30.85 25.87 10.71
N LEU A 639 -31.03 26.95 11.47
CA LEU A 639 -30.58 27.06 12.85
C LEU A 639 -31.76 26.74 13.77
N LYS A 640 -31.62 25.80 14.70
CA LYS A 640 -32.68 25.40 15.64
C LYS A 640 -32.58 26.16 16.96
N GLN A 641 -33.68 26.17 17.69
CA GLN A 641 -33.71 26.69 19.05
C GLN A 641 -32.79 25.85 19.95
N ASN A 642 -31.93 26.49 20.74
CA ASN A 642 -31.07 25.79 21.69
C ASN A 642 -31.91 25.05 22.74
N TYR A 643 -31.42 23.90 23.22
CA TYR A 643 -32.09 23.13 24.26
C TYR A 643 -31.08 22.59 25.29
N PRO A 644 -31.35 22.73 26.60
CA PRO A 644 -32.51 23.43 27.20
C PRO A 644 -32.49 24.95 26.91
N ASN A 645 -33.65 25.61 26.97
CA ASN A 645 -33.79 27.07 26.94
C ASN A 645 -35.05 27.49 27.75
N PRO A 646 -34.93 28.16 28.91
CA PRO A 646 -33.69 28.66 29.51
C PRO A 646 -32.68 27.55 29.87
N PHE A 647 -31.40 27.89 29.93
CA PHE A 647 -30.32 26.92 30.21
C PHE A 647 -29.46 27.33 31.40
N ASN A 648 -28.81 26.35 32.04
CA ASN A 648 -27.88 26.56 33.17
C ASN A 648 -26.90 25.38 33.35
N PRO A 649 -25.57 25.62 33.37
CA PRO A 649 -24.88 26.63 32.60
C PRO A 649 -24.71 26.20 31.13
N GLU A 650 -25.16 25.00 30.76
CA GLU A 650 -24.92 24.40 29.45
C GLU A 650 -26.19 24.25 28.61
N THR A 651 -26.05 24.43 27.31
CA THR A 651 -27.08 24.18 26.30
C THR A 651 -26.48 23.58 25.04
N LYS A 652 -27.31 22.99 24.18
CA LYS A 652 -26.91 22.54 22.85
C LYS A 652 -27.58 23.40 21.78
N ILE A 653 -26.78 23.87 20.84
CA ILE A 653 -27.24 24.60 19.64
C ILE A 653 -27.16 23.65 18.46
N ASN A 654 -28.30 23.38 17.83
CA ASN A 654 -28.37 22.50 16.66
C ASN A 654 -28.54 23.31 15.38
N TYR A 655 -27.84 22.94 14.31
CA TYR A 655 -28.01 23.51 12.99
C TYR A 655 -27.92 22.45 11.89
N GLU A 656 -28.38 22.80 10.69
CA GLU A 656 -28.67 21.91 9.59
C GLU A 656 -28.13 22.51 8.29
N LEU A 657 -27.37 21.75 7.51
CA LEU A 657 -26.75 22.14 6.24
C LEU A 657 -27.22 21.20 5.10
N PRO A 658 -27.92 21.70 4.07
CA PRO A 658 -28.36 20.90 2.92
C PRO A 658 -27.22 20.55 1.96
N GLN A 659 -26.13 21.33 2.00
CA GLN A 659 -24.95 21.18 1.15
C GLN A 659 -23.70 21.60 1.92
N ASN A 660 -22.52 21.20 1.42
CA ASN A 660 -21.24 21.57 2.00
C ASN A 660 -21.06 23.09 2.03
N ALA A 661 -20.61 23.64 3.16
CA ALA A 661 -20.45 25.07 3.33
C ALA A 661 -19.36 25.37 4.37
N GLU A 662 -18.74 26.54 4.23
CA GLU A 662 -17.94 27.15 5.30
C GLU A 662 -18.89 27.72 6.36
N VAL A 663 -18.70 27.34 7.63
CA VAL A 663 -19.61 27.60 8.74
C VAL A 663 -18.95 28.48 9.80
N ASP A 664 -19.67 29.53 10.22
CA ASP A 664 -19.37 30.35 11.38
C ASP A 664 -20.59 30.38 12.31
N LEU A 665 -20.41 29.96 13.57
CA LEU A 665 -21.44 29.97 14.61
C LEU A 665 -20.95 30.78 15.80
N THR A 666 -21.56 31.93 16.00
CA THR A 666 -21.06 32.94 16.96
C THR A 666 -22.16 33.35 17.94
N VAL A 667 -21.82 33.46 19.22
CA VAL A 667 -22.70 33.94 20.30
C VAL A 667 -22.46 35.43 20.56
N PHE A 668 -23.53 36.19 20.76
CA PHE A 668 -23.55 37.63 20.98
C PHE A 668 -24.34 38.00 22.23
N ASP A 669 -23.96 39.10 22.88
CA ASP A 669 -24.74 39.72 23.96
C ASP A 669 -25.93 40.53 23.41
N ILE A 670 -26.80 41.05 24.30
CA ILE A 670 -27.99 41.82 23.91
C ILE A 670 -27.67 43.12 23.13
N ASN A 671 -26.43 43.62 23.23
CA ASN A 671 -25.96 44.80 22.50
C ASN A 671 -25.31 44.42 21.15
N GLY A 672 -25.33 43.15 20.76
CA GLY A 672 -24.75 42.65 19.51
C GLY A 672 -23.23 42.49 19.55
N ARG A 673 -22.59 42.54 20.72
CA ARG A 673 -21.14 42.30 20.83
C ARG A 673 -20.86 40.80 20.84
N GLU A 674 -19.84 40.39 20.09
CA GLU A 674 -19.38 39.01 20.08
C GLU A 674 -18.90 38.58 21.47
N VAL A 675 -19.36 37.41 21.90
CA VAL A 675 -18.98 36.77 23.16
C VAL A 675 -17.97 35.67 22.89
N ILE A 676 -18.32 34.73 21.99
CA ILE A 676 -17.48 33.60 21.61
C ILE A 676 -17.89 33.06 20.24
N LYS A 677 -16.90 32.62 19.45
CA LYS A 677 -17.12 31.78 18.27
C LYS A 677 -17.10 30.32 18.69
N LEU A 678 -18.22 29.64 18.49
CA LEU A 678 -18.35 28.20 18.75
C LEU A 678 -17.88 27.36 17.56
N VAL A 679 -17.95 27.92 16.36
CA VAL A 679 -17.37 27.39 15.12
C VAL A 679 -16.80 28.58 14.35
N ASN A 680 -15.54 28.52 13.92
CA ASN A 680 -14.84 29.66 13.30
C ASN A 680 -14.37 29.33 11.87
N ASN A 681 -15.17 29.72 10.88
CA ASN A 681 -14.85 29.57 9.45
C ASN A 681 -14.38 28.16 9.07
N GLU A 682 -15.10 27.14 9.57
CA GLU A 682 -14.74 25.74 9.32
C GLU A 682 -15.52 25.20 8.11
N PHE A 683 -14.84 24.51 7.20
CA PHE A 683 -15.51 23.78 6.13
C PHE A 683 -16.23 22.55 6.69
N ARG A 684 -17.54 22.48 6.54
CA ARG A 684 -18.39 21.38 7.04
C ARG A 684 -19.17 20.77 5.86
N ASN A 685 -19.35 19.45 5.89
CA ASN A 685 -20.15 18.74 4.89
C ASN A 685 -21.67 18.97 5.10
N ALA A 686 -22.51 18.55 4.16
CA ALA A 686 -23.97 18.53 4.38
C ALA A 686 -24.33 17.63 5.57
N GLY A 687 -25.29 18.05 6.41
CA GLY A 687 -25.74 17.27 7.56
C GLY A 687 -26.32 18.11 8.70
N LYS A 688 -26.68 17.43 9.79
CA LYS A 688 -27.15 18.04 11.03
C LYS A 688 -26.02 18.07 12.07
N TYR A 689 -25.85 19.20 12.73
CA TYR A 689 -24.76 19.48 13.65
C TYR A 689 -25.31 19.92 15.01
N SER A 690 -24.59 19.59 16.08
CA SER A 690 -24.91 19.97 17.45
C SER A 690 -23.65 20.50 18.12
N VAL A 691 -23.69 21.71 18.66
CA VAL A 691 -22.57 22.35 19.34
C VAL A 691 -22.98 22.67 20.76
N SER A 692 -22.21 22.17 21.72
CA SER A 692 -22.41 22.48 23.14
C SER A 692 -21.89 23.88 23.45
N PHE A 693 -22.66 24.64 24.22
CA PHE A 693 -22.27 25.94 24.74
C PHE A 693 -22.38 25.93 26.26
N ASN A 694 -21.27 26.21 26.94
CA ASN A 694 -21.22 26.40 28.39
C ASN A 694 -20.98 27.90 28.68
N ALA A 695 -21.86 28.48 29.50
CA ALA A 695 -21.77 29.89 29.89
C ALA A 695 -20.66 30.21 30.91
N ARG A 696 -19.98 29.18 31.45
CA ARG A 696 -18.82 29.36 32.33
C ARG A 696 -17.58 29.71 31.53
N ASN A 697 -16.85 30.74 31.98
CA ASN A 697 -15.63 31.25 31.31
C ASN A 697 -15.79 31.65 29.83
N ALA A 698 -17.02 31.78 29.31
CA ALA A 698 -17.29 31.97 27.90
C ALA A 698 -16.83 33.33 27.34
N ARG A 699 -16.57 34.32 28.21
CA ARG A 699 -16.04 35.63 27.79
C ARG A 699 -14.68 35.87 28.42
N GLN A 700 -13.61 35.51 27.72
CA GLN A 700 -12.21 35.74 28.13
C GLN A 700 -11.97 35.38 29.62
N GLY A 701 -12.42 34.20 30.05
CA GLY A 701 -12.21 33.71 31.42
C GLY A 701 -13.20 34.22 32.47
N SER A 702 -14.35 34.78 32.05
CA SER A 702 -15.45 35.18 32.95
C SER A 702 -16.77 34.47 32.62
N ASP A 703 -17.54 34.16 33.67
CA ASP A 703 -18.88 33.60 33.55
C ASP A 703 -19.87 34.64 33.01
N LEU A 704 -20.76 34.21 32.13
CA LEU A 704 -21.86 35.06 31.65
C LEU A 704 -22.90 35.29 32.75
N SER A 705 -23.46 36.51 32.82
CA SER A 705 -24.59 36.85 33.70
C SER A 705 -25.90 36.24 33.20
N SER A 706 -26.86 35.96 34.08
CA SER A 706 -28.22 35.60 33.64
C SER A 706 -28.80 36.70 32.75
N GLY A 707 -29.45 36.33 31.65
CA GLY A 707 -29.89 37.28 30.66
C GLY A 707 -30.15 36.68 29.29
N VAL A 708 -30.47 37.55 28.34
CA VAL A 708 -30.77 37.19 26.96
C VAL A 708 -29.50 37.30 26.12
N TYR A 709 -29.21 36.26 25.36
CA TYR A 709 -28.12 36.18 24.41
C TYR A 709 -28.65 35.78 23.03
N PHE A 710 -27.87 36.06 21.99
CA PHE A 710 -28.18 35.66 20.64
C PHE A 710 -27.07 34.77 20.09
N TYR A 711 -27.41 33.87 19.17
CA TYR A 711 -26.43 33.10 18.42
C TYR A 711 -26.80 33.14 16.95
N LYS A 712 -25.77 33.30 16.10
CA LYS A 712 -25.93 33.48 14.66
C LYS A 712 -25.09 32.45 13.93
N LEU A 713 -25.71 31.80 12.96
CA LEU A 713 -25.07 30.91 12.01
C LEU A 713 -24.90 31.65 10.68
N ASN A 714 -23.70 31.61 10.12
CA ASN A 714 -23.43 31.91 8.71
C ASN A 714 -22.91 30.62 8.04
N ALA A 715 -23.51 30.25 6.92
CA ALA A 715 -23.11 29.08 6.13
C ALA A 715 -23.25 29.39 4.64
N GLY A 716 -22.14 29.69 3.96
CA GLY A 716 -22.17 30.20 2.58
C GLY A 716 -23.02 31.48 2.46
N SER A 717 -24.08 31.44 1.65
CA SER A 717 -25.04 32.57 1.51
C SER A 717 -26.15 32.58 2.58
N PHE A 718 -26.27 31.54 3.40
CA PHE A 718 -27.29 31.46 4.44
C PHE A 718 -26.85 32.14 5.73
N SER A 719 -27.76 32.91 6.35
CA SER A 719 -27.52 33.54 7.65
C SER A 719 -28.80 33.55 8.50
N GLN A 720 -28.72 33.06 9.73
CA GLN A 720 -29.87 33.04 10.65
C GLN A 720 -29.42 33.29 12.10
N THR A 721 -30.23 34.05 12.85
CA THR A 721 -29.99 34.37 14.26
C THR A 721 -31.14 33.87 15.13
N ARG A 722 -30.82 33.36 16.33
CA ARG A 722 -31.80 32.96 17.35
C ARG A 722 -31.42 33.48 18.72
N ARG A 723 -32.42 33.54 19.59
CA ARG A 723 -32.35 34.04 20.97
C ARG A 723 -32.26 32.89 21.96
N MET A 724 -31.41 32.98 22.98
CA MET A 724 -31.34 32.05 24.11
C MET A 724 -31.35 32.80 25.45
N ILE A 725 -31.78 32.14 26.52
CA ILE A 725 -31.92 32.71 27.86
C ILE A 725 -31.06 31.88 28.83
N LEU A 726 -30.06 32.52 29.44
CA LEU A 726 -29.28 31.95 30.54
C LEU A 726 -29.97 32.31 31.85
N LEU A 727 -30.31 31.30 32.66
CA LEU A 727 -30.88 31.47 33.99
C LEU A 727 -29.93 30.81 35.00
N LYS A 728 -29.33 31.58 35.92
CA LYS A 728 -28.41 31.01 36.91
C LYS A 728 -29.16 30.50 38.12
#